data_AF-A0A4R1AHC7-F1
#
_entry.id   AF-A0A4R1AHC7-F1
#
_cell.length_a   1.000
_cell.length_b   1.000
_cell.length_c   1.000
_cell.angle_alpha   90.00
_cell.angle_beta   90.00
_cell.angle_gamma   90.00
#
_symmetry.space_group_name_H-M   'P 1'
#
loop_
_entity.id
_entity.type
_entity.pdbx_description
1 polymer ?
#
loop_
_entity_poly.entity_id
_entity_poly.type
_entity_poly.pdbx_seq_one_letter_code
_entity_poly.pdbx_strand_id
1 'polypeptide(L)'
;MTSLLWLVSLLSPQSVAPHPNFASTDRVTGPGLLALVLQQRPHEIESFLSRKETEATRDEALLLQSTRDSLSDKGFQSALENFRQLAQESADAGLGAAASLVAAVGLSERDRFDEALEMLEVARERLGNSGDDELWRAAIEQQLAMRLTEMRRDADPMLESARNLLEEFSPMRASPFPTSKGSRWDSGETVRNIQGLLLDANQDLRDRRVRFPDEHQITQWIRRTESPLTISLRREAGRSGAAFIDERFKKQTLSREVTFRADDPVDTPIWRSLTAFELAGHLTESQNLRRRLGELRLMRSGASEISDALRLIRQSGDMKTVRLALNHLRSAGPIAMIRSELEGIIERRNKPELLRDVDLAVISAGAQTLDEAEAKRTLKTLISALTATPPQNTRVTQAPFVRIEQVLAAVAAVAPLANSDDWLAGSLLDVVEAAGTAPDELVARAFARCVNALEWRRLDESVTQRWASWVADAQGRQSTSWSPLLESLDFLLVPPSEKNEPAPNTLSLESIARELNAVIDGAAPATDFVDAATEQVKQVLIRARHEALAGEFTQYATDPADLAAGLCVYLGADLWTHLVELIALPIPRRFKSNAIDRLAANYKTVPDDVRAYIESHRKQIRTSISDPFEGEEVQPFPGPVRLFGMLRISSTSEEVSAVAEMLGGNEVARTEAAKTVASFCRRGPAADWLAFAAIQLSRDTNANVRAHAGRALAELVTKTQFAQPLVKEQLIALVSEEGMLVPLLILQSLAMSEHAQSLPSSLRDAISHAAQNHVAHGVRSQARRVLSMMD
;
A
#
# COMPACT_ATOMS: atom_id res chain seq x y z
N MET A 1 33.64 -34.48 -5.72
CA MET A 1 34.07 -33.77 -4.49
C MET A 1 33.29 -32.48 -4.44
N THR A 2 32.68 -32.17 -3.30
CA THR A 2 31.86 -30.96 -3.12
C THR A 2 32.75 -29.86 -2.57
N SER A 3 32.85 -28.73 -3.29
CA SER A 3 33.68 -27.60 -2.84
C SER A 3 32.88 -26.61 -1.99
N LEU A 4 33.33 -26.34 -0.74
CA LEU A 4 32.75 -25.26 0.09
C LEU A 4 33.01 -23.86 -0.46
N LEU A 5 33.98 -23.69 -1.38
CA LEU A 5 34.34 -22.38 -1.92
C LEU A 5 33.15 -21.73 -2.66
N TRP A 6 32.29 -22.54 -3.27
CA TRP A 6 31.02 -22.07 -3.87
C TRP A 6 30.06 -21.53 -2.81
N LEU A 7 29.86 -22.22 -1.67
CA LEU A 7 28.98 -21.73 -0.60
C LEU A 7 29.49 -20.41 -0.01
N VAL A 8 30.82 -20.31 0.16
CA VAL A 8 31.47 -19.10 0.65
C VAL A 8 31.27 -17.94 -0.32
N SER A 9 31.33 -18.19 -1.63
CA SER A 9 31.06 -17.14 -2.63
C SER A 9 29.63 -16.60 -2.57
N LEU A 10 28.67 -17.39 -2.07
CA LEU A 10 27.27 -16.97 -1.91
C LEU A 10 27.04 -16.21 -0.60
N LEU A 11 27.52 -16.76 0.53
CA LEU A 11 27.16 -16.29 1.87
C LEU A 11 28.19 -15.36 2.53
N SER A 12 29.44 -15.40 2.07
CA SER A 12 30.52 -14.50 2.50
C SER A 12 31.39 -14.10 1.30
N PRO A 13 30.81 -13.46 0.27
CA PRO A 13 31.50 -13.18 -0.98
C PRO A 13 32.80 -12.39 -0.77
N GLN A 14 32.86 -11.51 0.23
CA GLN A 14 34.04 -10.72 0.59
C GLN A 14 35.26 -11.55 1.02
N SER A 15 35.03 -12.79 1.47
CA SER A 15 36.12 -13.68 1.92
C SER A 15 36.88 -14.31 0.76
N VAL A 16 36.28 -14.35 -0.44
CA VAL A 16 36.84 -15.07 -1.61
C VAL A 16 36.89 -14.24 -2.89
N ALA A 17 36.16 -13.11 -2.96
CA ALA A 17 36.25 -12.18 -4.07
C ALA A 17 37.70 -11.68 -4.23
N PRO A 18 38.28 -11.76 -5.43
CA PRO A 18 39.61 -11.21 -5.68
C PRO A 18 39.56 -9.69 -5.50
N HIS A 19 40.62 -9.13 -4.90
CA HIS A 19 40.66 -7.70 -4.62
C HIS A 19 41.60 -6.99 -5.61
N PRO A 20 41.21 -5.84 -6.19
CA PRO A 20 41.96 -5.19 -7.26
C PRO A 20 43.41 -4.84 -6.86
N ASN A 21 43.62 -4.43 -5.60
CA ASN A 21 44.97 -4.15 -5.07
C ASN A 21 45.90 -5.38 -4.97
N PHE A 22 45.37 -6.59 -5.07
CA PHE A 22 46.13 -7.85 -5.00
C PHE A 22 46.04 -8.65 -6.31
N ALA A 23 45.61 -8.02 -7.41
CA ALA A 23 45.36 -8.68 -8.69
C ALA A 23 46.59 -9.41 -9.27
N SER A 24 47.81 -9.01 -8.94
CA SER A 24 49.04 -9.70 -9.37
C SER A 24 49.38 -10.95 -8.56
N THR A 25 48.72 -11.16 -7.42
CA THR A 25 49.04 -12.23 -6.45
C THR A 25 47.86 -13.14 -6.13
N ASP A 26 46.63 -12.65 -6.28
CA ASP A 26 45.41 -13.43 -6.08
C ASP A 26 45.14 -14.31 -7.30
N ARG A 27 44.97 -15.62 -7.09
CA ARG A 27 44.47 -16.51 -8.13
C ARG A 27 42.98 -16.27 -8.32
N VAL A 28 42.58 -15.81 -9.50
CA VAL A 28 41.17 -15.66 -9.85
C VAL A 28 40.56 -17.06 -10.07
N THR A 29 39.50 -17.37 -9.34
CA THR A 29 38.78 -18.66 -9.40
C THR A 29 37.33 -18.45 -9.81
N GLY A 30 36.65 -19.49 -10.33
CA GLY A 30 35.22 -19.46 -10.63
C GLY A 30 34.36 -18.94 -9.46
N PRO A 31 34.52 -19.47 -8.23
CA PRO A 31 33.82 -18.95 -7.05
C PRO A 31 34.16 -17.49 -6.72
N GLY A 32 35.42 -17.08 -6.90
CA GLY A 32 35.83 -15.68 -6.70
C GLY A 32 35.14 -14.72 -7.68
N LEU A 33 34.96 -15.14 -8.93
CA LEU A 33 34.18 -14.37 -9.91
C LEU A 33 32.69 -14.35 -9.57
N LEU A 34 32.12 -15.44 -9.05
CA LEU A 34 30.72 -15.48 -8.62
C LEU A 34 30.48 -14.50 -7.47
N ALA A 35 31.42 -14.45 -6.52
CA ALA A 35 31.39 -13.48 -5.44
C ALA A 35 31.40 -12.02 -5.94
N LEU A 36 32.14 -11.71 -7.02
CA LEU A 36 32.10 -10.37 -7.62
C LEU A 36 30.75 -10.06 -8.29
N VAL A 37 30.10 -11.07 -8.90
CA VAL A 37 28.75 -10.91 -9.49
C VAL A 37 27.75 -10.57 -8.38
N LEU A 38 27.76 -11.32 -7.28
CA LEU A 38 26.88 -11.07 -6.12
C LEU A 38 27.23 -9.80 -5.36
N GLN A 39 28.47 -9.32 -5.49
CA GLN A 39 28.85 -7.99 -5.05
C GLN A 39 28.52 -6.90 -6.07
N GLN A 40 27.86 -7.14 -7.22
CA GLN A 40 27.57 -6.08 -8.20
C GLN A 40 28.83 -5.26 -8.55
N ARG A 41 29.97 -5.92 -8.79
CA ARG A 41 31.25 -5.27 -9.18
C ARG A 41 31.58 -5.58 -10.65
N PRO A 42 30.73 -5.20 -11.62
CA PRO A 42 30.85 -5.65 -13.01
C PRO A 42 32.17 -5.23 -13.66
N HIS A 43 32.62 -4.01 -13.39
CA HIS A 43 33.87 -3.44 -13.89
C HIS A 43 35.10 -4.25 -13.48
N GLU A 44 35.09 -4.83 -12.27
CA GLU A 44 36.20 -5.67 -11.83
C GLU A 44 36.20 -7.02 -12.53
N ILE A 45 35.02 -7.58 -12.79
CA ILE A 45 34.94 -8.84 -13.52
C ILE A 45 35.45 -8.67 -14.95
N GLU A 46 35.08 -7.58 -15.63
CA GLU A 46 35.60 -7.25 -16.96
C GLU A 46 37.12 -7.09 -16.95
N SER A 47 37.67 -6.41 -15.94
CA SER A 47 39.11 -6.26 -15.74
C SER A 47 39.81 -7.62 -15.61
N PHE A 48 39.31 -8.51 -14.75
CA PHE A 48 39.91 -9.85 -14.55
C PHE A 48 39.76 -10.76 -15.77
N LEU A 49 38.60 -10.74 -16.45
CA LEU A 49 38.39 -11.52 -17.68
C LEU A 49 39.29 -11.04 -18.83
N SER A 50 39.48 -9.73 -18.96
CA SER A 50 40.33 -9.15 -20.03
C SER A 50 41.81 -9.54 -19.92
N ARG A 51 42.28 -9.86 -18.71
CA ARG A 51 43.67 -10.26 -18.44
C ARG A 51 43.97 -11.72 -18.75
N LYS A 52 42.96 -12.52 -19.15
CA LYS A 52 43.06 -13.99 -19.34
C LYS A 52 43.65 -14.72 -18.12
N GLU A 53 43.45 -14.17 -16.92
CA GLU A 53 43.93 -14.75 -15.66
C GLU A 53 43.06 -15.93 -15.16
N THR A 54 42.09 -16.37 -15.97
CA THR A 54 41.10 -17.40 -15.60
C THR A 54 41.00 -18.54 -16.62
N GLU A 55 41.26 -19.76 -16.16
CA GLU A 55 40.82 -21.00 -16.81
C GLU A 55 39.53 -21.47 -16.13
N ALA A 56 38.42 -20.80 -16.42
CA ALA A 56 37.11 -21.24 -15.92
C ALA A 56 36.67 -22.49 -16.71
N THR A 57 36.15 -23.49 -16.01
CA THR A 57 35.52 -24.63 -16.68
C THR A 57 34.23 -24.19 -17.39
N ARG A 58 33.71 -25.02 -18.30
CA ARG A 58 32.45 -24.74 -18.99
C ARG A 58 31.31 -24.48 -18.00
N ASP A 59 31.18 -25.31 -16.97
CA ASP A 59 30.10 -25.22 -15.98
C ASP A 59 30.24 -23.97 -15.10
N GLU A 60 31.48 -23.60 -14.75
CA GLU A 60 31.78 -22.35 -14.03
C GLU A 60 31.38 -21.11 -14.85
N ALA A 61 31.77 -21.07 -16.12
CA ALA A 61 31.40 -19.98 -17.02
C ALA A 61 29.88 -19.90 -17.19
N LEU A 62 29.20 -21.05 -17.30
CA LEU A 62 27.75 -21.14 -17.41
C LEU A 62 27.05 -20.61 -16.14
N LEU A 63 27.54 -20.96 -14.94
CA LEU A 63 26.99 -20.46 -13.67
C LEU A 63 27.16 -18.95 -13.54
N LEU A 64 28.34 -18.41 -13.89
CA LEU A 64 28.63 -16.98 -13.83
C LEU A 64 27.72 -16.19 -14.77
N GLN A 65 27.59 -16.65 -16.02
CA GLN A 65 26.74 -16.02 -17.01
C GLN A 65 25.27 -16.09 -16.60
N SER A 66 24.81 -17.25 -16.13
CA SER A 66 23.41 -17.44 -15.70
C SER A 66 23.07 -16.60 -14.47
N THR A 67 23.99 -16.47 -13.51
CA THR A 67 23.80 -15.58 -12.35
C THR A 67 23.68 -14.13 -12.77
N ARG A 68 24.45 -13.68 -13.77
CA ARG A 68 24.33 -12.32 -14.31
C ARG A 68 23.02 -12.12 -15.05
N ASP A 69 22.66 -13.07 -15.91
CA ASP A 69 21.45 -13.00 -16.73
C ASP A 69 20.18 -13.08 -15.88
N SER A 70 20.21 -13.79 -14.74
CA SER A 70 19.10 -13.86 -13.79
C SER A 70 18.81 -12.55 -13.07
N LEU A 71 19.76 -11.61 -13.03
CA LEU A 71 19.54 -10.26 -12.52
C LEU A 71 18.74 -9.38 -13.50
N SER A 72 18.55 -9.85 -14.74
CA SER A 72 17.82 -9.14 -15.80
C SER A 72 16.51 -9.84 -16.14
N ASP A 73 15.47 -9.06 -16.44
CA ASP A 73 14.18 -9.68 -16.73
C ASP A 73 14.15 -10.52 -18.00
N LYS A 74 14.92 -10.09 -19.02
CA LYS A 74 15.01 -10.73 -20.34
C LYS A 74 15.83 -12.02 -20.32
N GLY A 75 16.86 -12.10 -19.46
CA GLY A 75 17.77 -13.25 -19.39
C GLY A 75 17.29 -14.38 -18.48
N PHE A 76 16.34 -14.11 -17.57
CA PHE A 76 16.00 -15.05 -16.50
C PHE A 76 15.56 -16.44 -16.94
N GLN A 77 14.76 -16.58 -18.02
CA GLN A 77 14.30 -17.92 -18.43
C GLN A 77 15.46 -18.77 -18.98
N SER A 78 16.36 -18.18 -19.77
CA SER A 78 17.55 -18.88 -20.24
C SER A 78 18.51 -19.21 -19.08
N ALA A 79 18.67 -18.28 -18.13
CA ALA A 79 19.43 -18.53 -16.91
C ALA A 79 18.85 -19.70 -16.09
N LEU A 80 17.52 -19.79 -15.99
CA LEU A 80 16.84 -20.87 -15.26
C LEU A 80 17.07 -22.25 -15.89
N GLU A 81 17.03 -22.36 -17.21
CA GLU A 81 17.35 -23.60 -17.93
C GLU A 81 18.79 -24.04 -17.65
N ASN A 82 19.73 -23.10 -17.68
CA ASN A 82 21.12 -23.37 -17.34
C ASN A 82 21.29 -23.77 -15.86
N PHE A 83 20.59 -23.11 -14.92
CA PHE A 83 20.62 -23.52 -13.52
C PHE A 83 20.10 -24.93 -13.31
N ARG A 84 19.01 -25.31 -14.00
CA ARG A 84 18.49 -26.69 -13.99
C ARG A 84 19.52 -27.68 -14.51
N GLN A 85 20.15 -27.36 -15.64
CA GLN A 85 21.21 -28.19 -16.21
C GLN A 85 22.34 -28.39 -15.20
N LEU A 86 22.85 -27.31 -14.60
CA LEU A 86 23.93 -27.37 -13.62
C LEU A 86 23.53 -28.16 -12.36
N ALA A 87 22.31 -27.94 -11.87
CA ALA A 87 21.77 -28.65 -10.71
C ALA A 87 21.67 -30.17 -10.94
N GLN A 88 21.39 -30.62 -12.17
CA GLN A 88 21.22 -32.04 -12.50
C GLN A 88 22.50 -32.73 -12.99
N GLU A 89 23.30 -32.04 -13.81
CA GLU A 89 24.37 -32.66 -14.62
C GLU A 89 25.79 -32.33 -14.13
N SER A 90 25.99 -31.26 -13.34
CA SER A 90 27.34 -30.83 -12.91
C SER A 90 28.09 -31.92 -12.17
N ALA A 91 29.36 -32.17 -12.51
CA ALA A 91 30.19 -33.13 -11.79
C ALA A 91 30.53 -32.68 -10.34
N ASP A 92 30.55 -31.38 -10.09
CA ASP A 92 30.70 -30.80 -8.75
C ASP A 92 29.31 -30.54 -8.15
N ALA A 93 28.96 -31.32 -7.12
CA ALA A 93 27.69 -31.19 -6.40
C ALA A 93 27.56 -29.82 -5.70
N GLY A 94 28.67 -29.18 -5.30
CA GLY A 94 28.68 -27.86 -4.70
C GLY A 94 28.34 -26.76 -5.71
N LEU A 95 28.80 -26.91 -6.95
CA LEU A 95 28.42 -26.02 -8.06
C LEU A 95 26.92 -26.17 -8.36
N GLY A 96 26.42 -27.42 -8.44
CA GLY A 96 24.99 -27.69 -8.63
C GLY A 96 24.13 -27.11 -7.50
N ALA A 97 24.56 -27.27 -6.25
CA ALA A 97 23.89 -26.68 -5.09
C ALA A 97 23.90 -25.15 -5.12
N ALA A 98 25.02 -24.53 -5.52
CA ALA A 98 25.11 -23.08 -5.68
C ALA A 98 24.13 -22.55 -6.75
N ALA A 99 24.07 -23.24 -7.90
CA ALA A 99 23.12 -22.94 -8.96
C ALA A 99 21.67 -23.02 -8.45
N SER A 100 21.32 -24.07 -7.68
CA SER A 100 19.99 -24.21 -7.09
C SER A 100 19.65 -23.13 -6.07
N LEU A 101 20.58 -22.70 -5.21
CA LEU A 101 20.34 -21.62 -4.25
C LEU A 101 20.05 -20.29 -4.96
N VAL A 102 20.87 -19.93 -5.95
CA VAL A 102 20.69 -18.70 -6.74
C VAL A 102 19.38 -18.76 -7.54
N ALA A 103 19.09 -19.89 -8.18
CA ALA A 103 17.84 -20.11 -8.90
C ALA A 103 16.63 -20.00 -7.98
N ALA A 104 16.68 -20.58 -6.77
CA ALA A 104 15.60 -20.53 -5.81
C ALA A 104 15.28 -19.11 -5.36
N VAL A 105 16.29 -18.27 -5.11
CA VAL A 105 16.09 -16.84 -4.81
C VAL A 105 15.41 -16.14 -5.99
N GLY A 106 15.93 -16.30 -7.20
CA GLY A 106 15.37 -15.67 -8.41
C GLY A 106 13.95 -16.15 -8.78
N LEU A 107 13.65 -17.43 -8.56
CA LEU A 107 12.31 -18.00 -8.74
C LEU A 107 11.33 -17.43 -7.71
N SER A 108 11.75 -17.32 -6.46
CA SER A 108 10.94 -16.79 -5.35
C SER A 108 10.65 -15.30 -5.53
N GLU A 109 11.62 -14.55 -6.02
CA GLU A 109 11.45 -13.16 -6.46
C GLU A 109 10.35 -12.99 -7.52
N ARG A 110 10.03 -14.04 -8.28
CA ARG A 110 8.97 -14.05 -9.31
C ARG A 110 7.71 -14.81 -8.87
N ASP A 111 7.58 -15.12 -7.58
CA ASP A 111 6.52 -15.92 -6.97
C ASP A 111 6.40 -17.38 -7.49
N ARG A 112 7.46 -17.93 -8.11
CA ARG A 112 7.51 -19.31 -8.62
C ARG A 112 8.00 -20.29 -7.55
N PHE A 113 7.33 -20.30 -6.39
CA PHE A 113 7.80 -21.04 -5.21
C PHE A 113 7.82 -22.55 -5.39
N ASP A 114 6.82 -23.15 -6.08
CA ASP A 114 6.80 -24.60 -6.31
C ASP A 114 8.05 -25.05 -7.11
N GLU A 115 8.48 -24.27 -8.11
CA GLU A 115 9.70 -24.54 -8.89
C GLU A 115 10.99 -24.28 -8.07
N ALA A 116 10.95 -23.31 -7.15
CA ALA A 116 12.08 -23.07 -6.25
C ALA A 116 12.29 -24.27 -5.30
N LEU A 117 11.21 -24.85 -4.78
CA LEU A 117 11.26 -26.07 -3.98
C LEU A 117 11.82 -27.25 -4.77
N GLU A 118 11.36 -27.45 -6.02
CA GLU A 118 11.87 -28.50 -6.90
C GLU A 118 13.39 -28.38 -7.13
N MET A 119 13.88 -27.17 -7.43
CA MET A 119 15.32 -26.91 -7.62
C MET A 119 16.17 -27.21 -6.38
N LEU A 120 15.66 -26.87 -5.20
CA LEU A 120 16.33 -27.11 -3.93
C LEU A 120 16.34 -28.60 -3.58
N GLU A 121 15.24 -29.31 -3.85
CA GLU A 121 15.14 -30.75 -3.64
C GLU A 121 16.11 -31.54 -4.53
N VAL A 122 16.20 -31.20 -5.82
CA VAL A 122 17.18 -31.81 -6.75
C VAL A 122 18.60 -31.65 -6.22
N ALA A 123 18.96 -30.47 -5.71
CA ALA A 123 20.29 -30.27 -5.13
C ALA A 123 20.48 -31.05 -3.81
N ARG A 124 19.45 -31.14 -2.96
CA ARG A 124 19.48 -31.90 -1.71
C ARG A 124 19.79 -33.38 -1.95
N GLU A 125 19.16 -33.99 -2.96
CA GLU A 125 19.32 -35.40 -3.29
C GLU A 125 20.73 -35.76 -3.80
N ARG A 126 21.45 -34.79 -4.39
CA ARG A 126 22.79 -35.00 -4.94
C ARG A 126 23.92 -34.88 -3.93
N LEU A 127 23.68 -34.23 -2.79
CA LEU A 127 24.67 -34.06 -1.73
C LEU A 127 24.83 -35.35 -0.91
N GLY A 128 26.02 -35.66 -0.41
CA GLY A 128 26.26 -36.76 0.53
C GLY A 128 25.79 -36.45 1.95
N ASN A 129 25.93 -37.42 2.87
CA ASN A 129 25.49 -37.30 4.27
C ASN A 129 26.63 -36.95 5.25
N SER A 130 27.79 -36.51 4.78
CA SER A 130 28.97 -36.36 5.66
C SER A 130 29.92 -35.24 5.24
N GLY A 131 30.59 -34.63 6.21
CA GLY A 131 31.67 -33.66 5.97
C GLY A 131 31.15 -32.34 5.41
N ASP A 132 31.79 -31.80 4.37
CA ASP A 132 31.41 -30.51 3.78
C ASP A 132 29.97 -30.49 3.23
N ASP A 133 29.43 -31.66 2.85
CA ASP A 133 28.06 -31.81 2.36
C ASP A 133 27.01 -31.50 3.44
N GLU A 134 27.33 -31.68 4.73
CA GLU A 134 26.42 -31.38 5.85
C GLU A 134 26.07 -29.89 5.89
N LEU A 135 27.07 -29.02 5.70
CA LEU A 135 26.85 -27.57 5.69
C LEU A 135 26.05 -27.12 4.46
N TRP A 136 26.29 -27.74 3.31
CA TRP A 136 25.48 -27.51 2.10
C TRP A 136 24.02 -27.92 2.30
N ARG A 137 23.80 -29.10 2.88
CA ARG A 137 22.45 -29.58 3.19
C ARG A 137 21.75 -28.66 4.18
N ALA A 138 22.44 -28.22 5.23
CA ALA A 138 21.89 -27.24 6.17
C ALA A 138 21.45 -25.95 5.46
N ALA A 139 22.24 -25.42 4.53
CA ALA A 139 21.89 -24.23 3.76
C ALA A 139 20.66 -24.46 2.85
N ILE A 140 20.59 -25.61 2.18
CA ILE A 140 19.45 -25.98 1.32
C ILE A 140 18.18 -26.20 2.14
N GLU A 141 18.26 -26.92 3.27
CA GLU A 141 17.11 -27.17 4.14
C GLU A 141 16.61 -25.89 4.80
N GLN A 142 17.52 -24.98 5.16
CA GLN A 142 17.17 -23.64 5.62
C GLN A 142 16.44 -22.83 4.52
N GLN A 143 16.87 -22.93 3.26
CA GLN A 143 16.14 -22.33 2.13
C GLN A 143 14.75 -22.95 1.94
N LEU A 144 14.66 -24.28 1.91
CA LEU A 144 13.39 -24.99 1.81
C LEU A 144 12.44 -24.54 2.93
N ALA A 145 12.95 -24.43 4.15
CA ALA A 145 12.18 -23.95 5.29
C ALA A 145 11.66 -22.52 5.11
N MET A 146 12.50 -21.60 4.61
CA MET A 146 12.09 -20.24 4.29
C MET A 146 10.99 -20.21 3.22
N ARG A 147 11.14 -20.95 2.10
CA ARG A 147 10.18 -20.95 0.99
C ARG A 147 8.85 -21.58 1.40
N LEU A 148 8.87 -22.69 2.13
CA LEU A 148 7.67 -23.29 2.71
C LEU A 148 6.95 -22.30 3.64
N THR A 149 7.69 -21.56 4.46
CA THR A 149 7.12 -20.53 5.33
C THR A 149 6.48 -19.38 4.53
N GLU A 150 7.10 -18.92 3.45
CA GLU A 150 6.53 -17.90 2.54
C GLU A 150 5.25 -18.37 1.84
N MET A 151 5.15 -19.68 1.57
CA MET A 151 3.96 -20.35 1.02
C MET A 151 2.90 -20.70 2.08
N ARG A 152 3.17 -20.41 3.36
CA ARG A 152 2.35 -20.85 4.50
C ARG A 152 2.20 -22.36 4.62
N ARG A 153 3.15 -23.14 4.13
CA ARG A 153 3.21 -24.61 4.30
C ARG A 153 4.00 -24.97 5.55
N ASP A 154 3.84 -26.21 6.00
CA ASP A 154 4.64 -26.71 7.12
C ASP A 154 6.12 -26.75 6.72
N ALA A 155 6.97 -26.23 7.61
CA ALA A 155 8.41 -26.17 7.42
C ALA A 155 9.19 -26.69 8.64
N ASP A 156 8.50 -27.19 9.67
CA ASP A 156 9.15 -27.73 10.88
C ASP A 156 10.14 -28.86 10.57
N PRO A 157 9.83 -29.82 9.68
CA PRO A 157 10.78 -30.89 9.36
C PRO A 157 12.11 -30.36 8.80
N MET A 158 12.05 -29.36 7.93
CA MET A 158 13.25 -28.78 7.30
C MET A 158 14.01 -27.89 8.29
N LEU A 159 13.31 -27.15 9.16
CA LEU A 159 13.95 -26.33 10.20
C LEU A 159 14.71 -27.17 11.22
N GLU A 160 14.11 -28.26 11.69
CA GLU A 160 14.75 -29.14 12.67
C GLU A 160 15.93 -29.89 12.07
N SER A 161 15.78 -30.38 10.83
CA SER A 161 16.86 -31.04 10.10
C SER A 161 18.04 -30.08 9.85
N ALA A 162 17.78 -28.86 9.37
CA ALA A 162 18.82 -27.86 9.16
C ALA A 162 19.56 -27.52 10.47
N ARG A 163 18.82 -27.41 11.58
CA ARG A 163 19.42 -27.14 12.89
C ARG A 163 20.33 -28.26 13.35
N ASN A 164 19.87 -29.51 13.27
CA ASN A 164 20.66 -30.67 13.71
C ASN A 164 21.96 -30.76 12.91
N LEU A 165 21.89 -30.58 11.58
CA LEU A 165 23.07 -30.51 10.72
C LEU A 165 24.03 -29.39 11.15
N LEU A 166 23.52 -28.20 11.47
CA LEU A 166 24.34 -27.08 11.92
C LEU A 166 24.95 -27.30 13.31
N GLU A 167 24.26 -27.93 14.25
CA GLU A 167 24.77 -28.18 15.60
C GLU A 167 25.81 -29.32 15.62
N GLU A 168 25.66 -30.32 14.75
CA GLU A 168 26.59 -31.45 14.64
C GLU A 168 27.83 -31.11 13.80
N PHE A 169 27.71 -30.20 12.83
CA PHE A 169 28.81 -29.81 11.96
C PHE A 169 29.93 -29.09 12.71
N SER A 170 31.19 -29.49 12.45
CA SER A 170 32.38 -28.89 13.05
C SER A 170 33.16 -28.03 12.05
N PRO A 171 33.13 -26.70 12.15
CA PRO A 171 33.84 -25.80 11.21
C PRO A 171 35.33 -26.06 11.09
N MET A 172 35.96 -26.53 12.16
CA MET A 172 37.41 -26.81 12.20
C MET A 172 37.79 -28.08 11.43
N ARG A 173 36.81 -28.92 11.07
CA ARG A 173 37.01 -30.15 10.28
C ARG A 173 36.65 -29.97 8.80
N ALA A 174 36.13 -28.81 8.42
CA ALA A 174 35.79 -28.48 7.04
C ALA A 174 37.04 -28.46 6.15
N SER A 175 36.89 -28.79 4.87
CA SER A 175 38.02 -28.77 3.93
C SER A 175 38.59 -27.34 3.82
N PRO A 176 39.93 -27.16 3.94
CA PRO A 176 40.52 -25.84 3.82
C PRO A 176 40.46 -25.34 2.38
N PHE A 177 40.29 -24.03 2.22
CA PHE A 177 40.23 -23.36 0.91
C PHE A 177 40.97 -22.02 0.94
N PRO A 178 41.40 -21.49 -0.22
CA PRO A 178 42.07 -20.20 -0.28
C PRO A 178 41.08 -19.06 0.01
N THR A 179 41.46 -18.15 0.90
CA THR A 179 40.75 -16.89 1.12
C THR A 179 41.44 -15.73 0.40
N SER A 180 40.66 -14.72 0.04
CA SER A 180 41.15 -13.47 -0.56
C SER A 180 42.16 -12.80 0.37
N LYS A 181 43.21 -12.20 -0.19
CA LYS A 181 44.19 -11.41 0.60
C LYS A 181 43.57 -10.18 1.27
N GLY A 182 42.41 -9.73 0.80
CA GLY A 182 41.60 -8.70 1.45
C GLY A 182 40.78 -9.21 2.64
N SER A 183 40.64 -10.52 2.82
CA SER A 183 39.91 -11.12 3.93
C SER A 183 40.74 -11.10 5.21
N ARG A 184 40.08 -10.82 6.33
CA ARG A 184 40.69 -10.95 7.67
C ARG A 184 40.53 -12.35 8.27
N TRP A 185 39.72 -13.19 7.64
CA TRP A 185 39.39 -14.53 8.12
C TRP A 185 40.09 -15.58 7.28
N ASP A 186 40.59 -16.61 7.96
CA ASP A 186 40.98 -17.86 7.30
C ASP A 186 39.73 -18.68 6.92
N SER A 187 39.96 -19.85 6.32
CA SER A 187 38.87 -20.73 5.87
C SER A 187 38.00 -21.22 7.03
N GLY A 188 38.60 -21.65 8.14
CA GLY A 188 37.88 -22.16 9.31
C GLY A 188 37.01 -21.10 9.99
N GLU A 189 37.53 -19.89 10.17
CA GLU A 189 36.78 -18.76 10.71
C GLU A 189 35.66 -18.31 9.76
N THR A 190 35.90 -18.33 8.45
CA THR A 190 34.87 -18.04 7.44
C THR A 190 33.72 -19.04 7.52
N VAL A 191 34.03 -20.34 7.62
CA VAL A 191 33.03 -21.41 7.78
C VAL A 191 32.25 -21.25 9.08
N ARG A 192 32.92 -20.94 10.20
CA ARG A 192 32.26 -20.67 11.48
C ARG A 192 31.27 -19.51 11.39
N ASN A 193 31.65 -18.43 10.72
CA ASN A 193 30.76 -17.29 10.55
C ASN A 193 29.55 -17.62 9.67
N ILE A 194 29.73 -18.43 8.61
CA ILE A 194 28.63 -18.93 7.77
C ILE A 194 27.69 -19.80 8.58
N GLN A 195 28.21 -20.76 9.36
CA GLN A 195 27.40 -21.57 10.28
C GLN A 195 26.62 -20.67 11.25
N GLY A 196 27.25 -19.66 11.83
CA GLY A 196 26.59 -18.67 12.69
C GLY A 196 25.46 -17.91 11.99
N LEU A 197 25.66 -17.49 10.74
CA LEU A 197 24.62 -16.83 9.93
C LEU A 197 23.43 -17.75 9.66
N LEU A 198 23.69 -19.03 9.36
CA LEU A 198 22.62 -20.03 9.15
C LEU A 198 21.87 -20.36 10.44
N LEU A 199 22.56 -20.42 11.59
CA LEU A 199 21.93 -20.54 12.91
C LEU A 199 21.09 -19.29 13.27
N ASP A 200 21.56 -18.10 12.88
CA ASP A 200 20.78 -16.85 12.92
C ASP A 200 19.47 -16.95 12.13
N ALA A 201 19.57 -17.38 10.88
CA ALA A 201 18.41 -17.58 10.01
C ALA A 201 17.45 -18.68 10.51
N ASN A 202 17.97 -19.82 10.98
CA ASN A 202 17.16 -20.94 11.47
C ASN A 202 16.36 -20.52 12.71
N GLN A 203 17.03 -19.92 13.67
CA GLN A 203 16.39 -19.48 14.90
C GLN A 203 15.40 -18.33 14.64
N ASP A 204 15.66 -17.42 13.71
CA ASP A 204 14.68 -16.40 13.28
C ASP A 204 13.35 -17.03 12.83
N LEU A 205 13.40 -18.07 12.00
CA LEU A 205 12.21 -18.79 11.56
C LEU A 205 11.51 -19.55 12.71
N ARG A 206 12.27 -20.13 13.65
CA ARG A 206 11.72 -20.80 14.85
C ARG A 206 11.05 -19.82 15.80
N ASP A 207 11.72 -18.70 16.09
CA ASP A 207 11.20 -17.63 16.94
C ASP A 207 9.90 -17.11 16.35
N ARG A 208 9.78 -17.05 15.01
CA ARG A 208 8.54 -16.72 14.30
C ARG A 208 7.42 -17.74 14.42
N ARG A 209 7.60 -18.87 15.09
CA ARG A 209 6.53 -19.86 15.34
C ARG A 209 6.05 -19.85 16.78
N VAL A 210 6.84 -19.30 17.71
CA VAL A 210 6.47 -19.17 19.13
C VAL A 210 5.34 -18.13 19.30
N ARG A 211 4.20 -18.51 19.88
CA ARG A 211 3.06 -17.60 20.10
C ARG A 211 3.23 -16.75 21.37
N PHE A 212 3.65 -17.38 22.45
CA PHE A 212 3.93 -16.75 23.73
C PHE A 212 5.28 -17.28 24.20
N PRO A 213 6.37 -16.52 24.04
CA PRO A 213 7.65 -16.95 24.54
C PRO A 213 7.58 -17.01 26.06
N ASP A 214 8.02 -18.11 26.64
CA ASP A 214 8.22 -18.18 28.08
C ASP A 214 9.40 -17.27 28.50
N GLU A 215 9.55 -17.03 29.81
CA GLU A 215 10.61 -16.17 30.35
C GLU A 215 12.01 -16.67 29.98
N HIS A 216 12.19 -17.98 29.80
CA HIS A 216 13.45 -18.58 29.38
C HIS A 216 13.76 -18.25 27.92
N GLN A 217 12.77 -18.37 27.03
CA GLN A 217 12.88 -18.01 25.61
C GLN A 217 13.15 -16.52 25.44
N ILE A 218 12.46 -15.65 26.18
CA ILE A 218 12.74 -14.20 26.18
C ILE A 218 14.18 -13.94 26.64
N THR A 219 14.63 -14.60 27.70
CA THR A 219 15.99 -14.44 28.21
C THR A 219 17.04 -14.92 27.19
N GLN A 220 16.78 -16.04 26.51
CA GLN A 220 17.63 -16.54 25.43
C GLN A 220 17.67 -15.56 24.25
N TRP A 221 16.53 -14.98 23.85
CA TRP A 221 16.47 -13.97 22.79
C TRP A 221 17.31 -12.74 23.11
N ILE A 222 17.23 -12.24 24.36
CA ILE A 222 17.98 -11.05 24.79
C ILE A 222 19.48 -11.32 24.90
N ARG A 223 19.88 -12.50 25.36
CA ARG A 223 21.30 -12.87 25.56
C ARG A 223 21.99 -13.37 24.31
N ARG A 224 21.25 -13.51 23.21
CA ARG A 224 21.77 -14.03 21.95
C ARG A 224 22.87 -13.10 21.41
N THR A 225 24.03 -13.69 21.13
CA THR A 225 25.08 -13.00 20.37
C THR A 225 24.87 -13.31 18.89
N GLU A 226 24.67 -12.28 18.09
CA GLU A 226 24.53 -12.41 16.63
C GLU A 226 25.87 -12.76 15.97
N SER A 227 25.82 -13.47 14.85
CA SER A 227 27.01 -13.78 14.06
C SER A 227 27.68 -12.49 13.55
N PRO A 228 29.03 -12.44 13.51
CA PRO A 228 29.76 -11.32 12.90
C PRO A 228 29.34 -11.01 11.46
N LEU A 229 28.94 -12.03 10.69
CA LEU A 229 28.43 -11.85 9.33
C LEU A 229 27.09 -11.11 9.32
N THR A 230 26.15 -11.50 10.18
CA THR A 230 24.84 -10.82 10.35
C THR A 230 25.04 -9.33 10.64
N ILE A 231 25.93 -9.01 11.59
CA ILE A 231 26.25 -7.63 11.97
C ILE A 231 26.88 -6.87 10.79
N SER A 232 27.79 -7.49 10.05
CA SER A 232 28.44 -6.86 8.89
C SER A 232 27.44 -6.54 7.79
N LEU A 233 26.56 -7.47 7.44
CA LEU A 233 25.53 -7.29 6.41
C LEU A 233 24.54 -6.19 6.79
N ARG A 234 24.10 -6.13 8.05
CA ARG A 234 23.26 -5.02 8.55
C ARG A 234 23.97 -3.67 8.49
N ARG A 235 25.25 -3.63 8.84
CA ARG A 235 26.05 -2.40 8.75
C ARG A 235 26.21 -1.94 7.31
N GLU A 236 26.38 -2.86 6.37
CA GLU A 236 26.45 -2.56 4.94
C GLU A 236 25.12 -1.95 4.44
N ALA A 237 23.98 -2.58 4.74
CA ALA A 237 22.66 -2.04 4.42
C ALA A 237 22.41 -0.67 5.07
N GLY A 238 22.92 -0.44 6.29
CA GLY A 238 22.82 0.86 6.97
C GLY A 238 23.50 2.01 6.22
N ARG A 239 24.53 1.73 5.41
CA ARG A 239 25.22 2.76 4.61
C ARG A 239 24.32 3.34 3.52
N SER A 240 23.39 2.56 2.98
CA SER A 240 22.41 3.02 1.99
C SER A 240 21.55 4.17 2.50
N GLY A 241 21.10 4.09 3.76
CA GLY A 241 20.31 5.16 4.37
C GLY A 241 21.11 6.46 4.53
N ALA A 242 22.36 6.36 4.99
CA ALA A 242 23.25 7.51 5.10
C ALA A 242 23.55 8.15 3.73
N ALA A 243 23.80 7.32 2.70
CA ALA A 243 24.03 7.79 1.34
C ALA A 243 22.79 8.49 0.75
N PHE A 244 21.58 7.96 1.01
CA PHE A 244 20.33 8.57 0.56
C PHE A 244 20.10 9.94 1.20
N ILE A 245 20.37 10.09 2.50
CA ILE A 245 20.27 11.37 3.20
C ILE A 245 21.26 12.38 2.62
N ASP A 246 22.52 11.97 2.38
CA ASP A 246 23.53 12.82 1.73
C ASP A 246 23.10 13.25 0.32
N GLU A 247 22.55 12.32 -0.48
CA GLU A 247 22.00 12.60 -1.81
C GLU A 247 20.86 13.64 -1.75
N ARG A 248 19.92 13.49 -0.81
CA ARG A 248 18.80 14.42 -0.62
C ARG A 248 19.26 15.80 -0.15
N PHE A 249 20.18 15.84 0.80
CA PHE A 249 20.75 17.08 1.31
C PHE A 249 21.50 17.85 0.22
N LYS A 250 22.32 17.16 -0.59
CA LYS A 250 23.02 17.77 -1.73
C LYS A 250 22.06 18.32 -2.78
N LYS A 251 20.96 17.62 -3.08
CA LYS A 251 19.91 18.12 -3.98
C LYS A 251 19.21 19.36 -3.42
N GLN A 252 18.86 19.36 -2.13
CA GLN A 252 18.20 20.50 -1.48
C GLN A 252 19.12 21.73 -1.35
N THR A 253 20.42 21.52 -1.13
CA THR A 253 21.41 22.60 -1.00
C THR A 253 22.00 23.06 -2.33
N LEU A 254 21.51 22.53 -3.47
CA LEU A 254 22.01 22.84 -4.81
C LEU A 254 23.52 22.63 -4.96
N SER A 255 24.07 21.60 -4.29
CA SER A 255 25.49 21.28 -4.37
C SER A 255 25.91 21.02 -5.82
N ARG A 256 27.10 21.54 -6.20
CA ARG A 256 27.71 21.33 -7.52
C ARG A 256 28.66 20.13 -7.57
N GLU A 257 28.78 19.39 -6.47
CA GLU A 257 29.66 18.22 -6.40
C GLU A 257 29.10 17.07 -7.25
N VAL A 258 29.83 16.69 -8.29
CA VAL A 258 29.57 15.48 -9.07
C VAL A 258 30.58 14.43 -8.65
N THR A 259 30.11 13.37 -7.99
CA THR A 259 30.95 12.21 -7.66
C THR A 259 30.69 11.10 -8.68
N PHE A 260 31.66 10.82 -9.54
CA PHE A 260 31.60 9.65 -10.42
C PHE A 260 31.87 8.39 -9.60
N ARG A 261 30.90 7.48 -9.52
CA ARG A 261 31.05 6.16 -8.89
C ARG A 261 30.64 5.09 -9.89
N ALA A 262 31.35 3.97 -9.87
CA ALA A 262 31.00 2.80 -10.67
C ALA A 262 29.72 2.11 -10.15
N ASP A 263 29.47 2.20 -8.83
CA ASP A 263 28.34 1.58 -8.15
C ASP A 263 27.42 2.65 -7.54
N ASP A 264 26.11 2.36 -7.48
CA ASP A 264 25.13 3.23 -6.80
C ASP A 264 25.32 3.12 -5.27
N PRO A 265 25.69 4.20 -4.57
CA PRO A 265 25.97 4.15 -3.13
C PRO A 265 24.73 3.95 -2.25
N VAL A 266 23.53 4.13 -2.79
CA VAL A 266 22.26 3.91 -2.10
C VAL A 266 21.75 2.50 -2.38
N ASP A 267 21.65 2.10 -3.63
CA ASP A 267 21.01 0.83 -4.02
C ASP A 267 21.92 -0.39 -3.77
N THR A 268 23.18 -0.30 -4.18
CA THR A 268 24.09 -1.46 -4.19
C THR A 268 24.32 -2.08 -2.81
N PRO A 269 24.60 -1.32 -1.72
CA PRO A 269 24.88 -1.93 -0.41
C PRO A 269 23.67 -2.68 0.16
N ILE A 270 22.46 -2.12 0.05
CA ILE A 270 21.25 -2.76 0.54
C ILE A 270 20.87 -3.99 -0.29
N TRP A 271 21.08 -3.94 -1.61
CA TRP A 271 20.85 -5.08 -2.50
C TRP A 271 21.80 -6.25 -2.20
N ARG A 272 23.09 -5.98 -1.95
CA ARG A 272 24.08 -7.00 -1.55
C ARG A 272 23.67 -7.70 -0.25
N SER A 273 23.31 -6.90 0.77
CA SER A 273 22.85 -7.45 2.04
C SER A 273 21.58 -8.26 1.90
N LEU A 274 20.61 -7.77 1.10
CA LEU A 274 19.37 -8.50 0.82
C LEU A 274 19.68 -9.86 0.17
N THR A 275 20.49 -9.88 -0.88
CA THR A 275 20.86 -11.11 -1.60
C THR A 275 21.54 -12.13 -0.67
N ALA A 276 22.43 -11.68 0.21
CA ALA A 276 23.09 -12.57 1.17
C ALA A 276 22.10 -13.17 2.19
N PHE A 277 21.16 -12.37 2.72
CA PHE A 277 20.13 -12.87 3.64
C PHE A 277 19.10 -13.77 2.93
N GLU A 278 18.77 -13.47 1.68
CA GLU A 278 17.91 -14.32 0.83
C GLU A 278 18.54 -15.67 0.57
N LEU A 279 19.85 -15.72 0.31
CA LEU A 279 20.61 -16.97 0.11
C LEU A 279 20.82 -17.74 1.42
N ALA A 280 20.98 -17.05 2.54
CA ALA A 280 21.10 -17.66 3.88
C ALA A 280 19.77 -18.20 4.43
N GLY A 281 18.64 -17.77 3.86
CA GLY A 281 17.31 -18.19 4.31
C GLY A 281 16.82 -17.43 5.53
N HIS A 282 17.29 -16.18 5.72
CA HIS A 282 16.95 -15.34 6.86
C HIS A 282 15.74 -14.46 6.54
N LEU A 283 14.54 -14.96 6.86
CA LEU A 283 13.29 -14.37 6.40
C LEU A 283 13.03 -12.95 6.95
N THR A 284 13.30 -12.68 8.23
CA THR A 284 13.03 -11.36 8.82
C THR A 284 13.91 -10.26 8.24
N GLU A 285 15.22 -10.49 8.13
CA GLU A 285 16.13 -9.52 7.52
C GLU A 285 15.82 -9.36 6.03
N SER A 286 15.54 -10.45 5.31
CA SER A 286 15.12 -10.38 3.91
C SER A 286 13.87 -9.52 3.74
N GLN A 287 12.81 -9.75 4.52
CA GLN A 287 11.59 -8.93 4.48
C GLN A 287 11.85 -7.46 4.82
N ASN A 288 12.65 -7.19 5.86
CA ASN A 288 13.01 -5.82 6.24
C ASN A 288 13.78 -5.09 5.13
N LEU A 289 14.72 -5.77 4.48
CA LEU A 289 15.53 -5.19 3.41
C LEU A 289 14.75 -5.07 2.10
N ARG A 290 13.87 -6.02 1.75
CA ARG A 290 12.90 -5.87 0.65
C ARG A 290 12.07 -4.59 0.83
N ARG A 291 11.51 -4.38 2.03
CA ARG A 291 10.75 -3.16 2.36
C ARG A 291 11.60 -1.91 2.14
N ARG A 292 12.77 -1.83 2.78
CA ARG A 292 13.64 -0.64 2.73
C ARG A 292 14.14 -0.35 1.32
N LEU A 293 14.54 -1.37 0.57
CA LEU A 293 14.98 -1.21 -0.81
C LEU A 293 13.83 -0.75 -1.70
N GLY A 294 12.64 -1.33 -1.53
CA GLY A 294 11.45 -0.89 -2.25
C GLY A 294 11.05 0.55 -1.92
N GLU A 295 11.10 0.97 -0.66
CA GLU A 295 10.87 2.37 -0.25
C GLU A 295 11.90 3.33 -0.88
N LEU A 296 13.19 2.96 -0.84
CA LEU A 296 14.27 3.76 -1.43
C LEU A 296 14.09 3.91 -2.94
N ARG A 297 13.78 2.83 -3.65
CA ARG A 297 13.47 2.85 -5.09
C ARG A 297 12.26 3.76 -5.31
N LEU A 298 11.09 3.45 -4.73
CA LEU A 298 9.87 4.26 -4.90
C LEU A 298 10.08 5.78 -4.69
N MET A 299 10.91 6.18 -3.72
CA MET A 299 11.23 7.59 -3.47
C MET A 299 12.21 8.22 -4.49
N ARG A 300 13.08 7.44 -5.13
CA ARG A 300 14.11 7.91 -6.08
C ARG A 300 13.65 7.89 -7.55
N SER A 301 12.65 7.06 -7.87
CA SER A 301 12.49 6.45 -9.20
C SER A 301 11.78 7.22 -10.31
N GLY A 302 12.13 6.81 -11.54
CA GLY A 302 11.28 6.82 -12.74
C GLY A 302 10.58 5.46 -12.99
N ALA A 303 9.75 5.34 -14.05
CA ALA A 303 8.72 4.29 -14.19
C ALA A 303 9.17 2.82 -14.01
N SER A 304 10.34 2.40 -14.52
CA SER A 304 10.79 0.99 -14.46
C SER A 304 11.17 0.51 -13.06
N GLU A 305 11.66 1.43 -12.23
CA GLU A 305 12.06 1.10 -10.85
C GLU A 305 10.83 1.02 -9.91
N ILE A 306 9.68 1.58 -10.32
CA ILE A 306 8.44 1.58 -9.53
C ILE A 306 7.80 0.18 -9.46
N SER A 307 7.78 -0.57 -10.57
CA SER A 307 7.23 -1.94 -10.57
C SER A 307 7.99 -2.83 -9.59
N ASP A 308 9.32 -2.76 -9.65
CA ASP A 308 10.17 -3.56 -8.79
C ASP A 308 10.11 -3.09 -7.32
N ALA A 309 10.01 -1.79 -7.08
CA ALA A 309 9.75 -1.24 -5.76
C ALA A 309 8.44 -1.79 -5.15
N LEU A 310 7.35 -1.82 -5.92
CA LEU A 310 6.07 -2.34 -5.46
C LEU A 310 6.14 -3.84 -5.18
N ARG A 311 6.80 -4.62 -6.05
CA ARG A 311 7.07 -6.05 -5.87
C ARG A 311 7.82 -6.32 -4.56
N LEU A 312 8.92 -5.61 -4.32
CA LEU A 312 9.72 -5.72 -3.10
C LEU A 312 8.90 -5.35 -1.85
N ILE A 313 8.15 -4.24 -1.91
CA ILE A 313 7.26 -3.83 -0.82
C ILE A 313 6.20 -4.90 -0.54
N ARG A 314 5.56 -5.48 -1.56
CA ARG A 314 4.61 -6.58 -1.37
C ARG A 314 5.28 -7.82 -0.77
N GLN A 315 6.44 -8.22 -1.29
CA GLN A 315 7.17 -9.39 -0.82
C GLN A 315 7.74 -9.23 0.60
N SER A 316 7.85 -8.00 1.11
CA SER A 316 8.19 -7.74 2.51
C SER A 316 7.10 -8.21 3.49
N GLY A 317 5.84 -8.24 3.06
CA GLY A 317 4.70 -8.54 3.93
C GLY A 317 4.27 -7.37 4.86
N ASP A 318 4.91 -6.20 4.79
CA ASP A 318 4.53 -5.03 5.59
C ASP A 318 3.27 -4.36 5.03
N MET A 319 2.11 -4.73 5.58
CA MET A 319 0.80 -4.21 5.18
C MET A 319 0.72 -2.68 5.23
N LYS A 320 1.37 -2.02 6.20
CA LYS A 320 1.31 -0.56 6.33
C LYS A 320 2.04 0.09 5.15
N THR A 321 3.27 -0.34 4.87
CA THR A 321 4.04 0.18 3.73
C THR A 321 3.37 -0.15 2.40
N VAL A 322 2.83 -1.36 2.24
CA VAL A 322 2.06 -1.75 1.03
C VAL A 322 0.88 -0.80 0.79
N ARG A 323 0.07 -0.54 1.81
CA ARG A 323 -1.08 0.39 1.68
C ARG A 323 -0.64 1.81 1.33
N LEU A 324 0.45 2.30 1.92
CA LEU A 324 1.00 3.62 1.60
C LEU A 324 1.46 3.70 0.15
N ALA A 325 2.21 2.70 -0.33
CA ALA A 325 2.69 2.63 -1.71
C ALA A 325 1.53 2.52 -2.72
N LEU A 326 0.55 1.65 -2.47
CA LEU A 326 -0.64 1.49 -3.30
C LEU A 326 -1.48 2.77 -3.35
N ASN A 327 -1.69 3.43 -2.21
CA ASN A 327 -2.42 4.71 -2.17
C ASN A 327 -1.68 5.81 -2.93
N HIS A 328 -0.36 5.87 -2.80
CA HIS A 328 0.47 6.82 -3.55
C HIS A 328 0.33 6.59 -5.06
N LEU A 329 0.56 5.36 -5.54
CA LEU A 329 0.47 5.01 -6.96
C LEU A 329 -0.95 5.14 -7.52
N ARG A 330 -1.97 4.79 -6.75
CA ARG A 330 -3.37 4.97 -7.16
C ARG A 330 -3.72 6.45 -7.32
N SER A 331 -3.19 7.31 -6.45
CA SER A 331 -3.50 8.74 -6.46
C SER A 331 -2.69 9.50 -7.52
N ALA A 332 -1.38 9.28 -7.55
CA ALA A 332 -0.42 10.03 -8.36
C ALA A 332 -0.08 9.35 -9.70
N GLY A 333 -0.37 8.06 -9.85
CA GLY A 333 0.16 7.24 -10.94
C GLY A 333 1.61 6.80 -10.69
N PRO A 334 2.18 5.93 -11.53
CA PRO A 334 1.52 5.22 -12.64
C PRO A 334 0.67 4.02 -12.15
N ILE A 335 -0.64 4.01 -12.43
CA ILE A 335 -1.52 2.90 -11.99
C ILE A 335 -1.21 1.58 -12.71
N ALA A 336 -0.59 1.64 -13.90
CA ALA A 336 -0.17 0.47 -14.66
C ALA A 336 0.80 -0.43 -13.88
N MET A 337 1.56 0.13 -12.92
CA MET A 337 2.46 -0.66 -12.07
C MET A 337 1.69 -1.52 -11.07
N ILE A 338 0.54 -1.04 -10.57
CA ILE A 338 -0.36 -1.85 -9.73
C ILE A 338 -0.95 -2.99 -10.57
N ARG A 339 -1.31 -2.70 -11.84
CA ARG A 339 -1.82 -3.70 -12.77
C ARG A 339 -0.80 -4.82 -13.03
N SER A 340 0.46 -4.46 -13.34
CA SER A 340 1.55 -5.42 -13.55
C SER A 340 1.72 -6.36 -12.35
N GLU A 341 1.69 -5.82 -11.13
CA GLU A 341 1.81 -6.64 -9.92
C GLU A 341 0.57 -7.53 -9.69
N LEU A 342 -0.63 -7.01 -9.99
CA LEU A 342 -1.88 -7.75 -9.90
C LEU A 342 -1.92 -8.93 -10.89
N GLU A 343 -1.48 -8.73 -12.13
CA GLU A 343 -1.35 -9.79 -13.14
C GLU A 343 -0.43 -10.90 -12.63
N GLY A 344 0.72 -10.55 -12.02
CA GLY A 344 1.63 -11.52 -11.40
C GLY A 344 0.97 -12.35 -10.29
N ILE A 345 0.11 -11.73 -9.45
CA ILE A 345 -0.66 -12.43 -8.42
C ILE A 345 -1.69 -13.39 -9.04
N ILE A 346 -2.45 -12.91 -10.04
CA ILE A 346 -3.50 -13.70 -10.71
C ILE A 346 -2.91 -14.87 -11.50
N GLU A 347 -1.71 -14.73 -12.05
CA GLU A 347 -1.05 -15.81 -12.79
C GLU A 347 -0.42 -16.85 -11.84
N ARG A 348 0.27 -16.40 -10.79
CA ARG A 348 1.24 -17.23 -10.04
C ARG A 348 0.79 -17.58 -8.63
N ARG A 349 -0.13 -16.80 -8.04
CA ARG A 349 -0.61 -16.97 -6.65
C ARG A 349 -2.13 -17.15 -6.55
N ASN A 350 -2.81 -17.44 -7.66
CA ASN A 350 -4.28 -17.54 -7.72
C ASN A 350 -4.87 -18.81 -7.06
N LYS A 351 -4.11 -19.46 -6.18
CA LYS A 351 -4.60 -20.54 -5.32
C LYS A 351 -5.06 -19.92 -3.99
N PRO A 352 -6.29 -20.18 -3.50
CA PRO A 352 -6.84 -19.57 -2.29
C PRO A 352 -5.92 -19.65 -1.05
N GLU A 353 -5.23 -20.77 -0.89
CA GLU A 353 -4.30 -21.06 0.21
C GLU A 353 -2.99 -20.25 0.13
N LEU A 354 -2.59 -19.79 -1.06
CA LEU A 354 -1.38 -19.00 -1.28
C LEU A 354 -1.61 -17.50 -1.14
N LEU A 355 -2.86 -17.02 -1.19
CA LEU A 355 -3.16 -15.59 -1.08
C LEU A 355 -2.81 -15.06 0.32
N ARG A 356 -1.85 -14.13 0.35
CA ARG A 356 -1.48 -13.40 1.56
C ARG A 356 -2.32 -12.13 1.67
N ASP A 357 -2.36 -11.61 2.88
CA ASP A 357 -3.05 -10.40 3.27
C ASP A 357 -2.61 -9.20 2.40
N VAL A 358 -1.30 -9.07 2.15
CA VAL A 358 -0.74 -8.05 1.25
C VAL A 358 -1.12 -8.26 -0.22
N ASP A 359 -1.31 -9.51 -0.67
CA ASP A 359 -1.75 -9.80 -2.03
C ASP A 359 -3.23 -9.36 -2.19
N LEU A 360 -4.07 -9.55 -1.17
CA LEU A 360 -5.46 -9.06 -1.13
C LEU A 360 -5.53 -7.52 -1.18
N ALA A 361 -4.59 -6.83 -0.52
CA ALA A 361 -4.51 -5.37 -0.59
C ALA A 361 -4.17 -4.87 -2.00
N VAL A 362 -3.26 -5.55 -2.71
CA VAL A 362 -2.93 -5.25 -4.12
C VAL A 362 -4.13 -5.52 -5.02
N ILE A 363 -4.83 -6.65 -4.85
CA ILE A 363 -6.07 -6.96 -5.59
C ILE A 363 -7.12 -5.87 -5.38
N SER A 364 -7.37 -5.47 -4.13
CA SER A 364 -8.34 -4.42 -3.82
C SER A 364 -7.95 -3.07 -4.45
N ALA A 365 -6.68 -2.68 -4.36
CA ALA A 365 -6.19 -1.42 -4.94
C ALA A 365 -6.18 -1.42 -6.48
N GLY A 366 -5.87 -2.56 -7.09
CA GLY A 366 -5.78 -2.76 -8.53
C GLY A 366 -7.08 -3.19 -9.20
N ALA A 367 -8.16 -3.44 -8.45
CA ALA A 367 -9.42 -3.93 -8.99
C ALA A 367 -9.90 -3.11 -10.19
N GLN A 368 -9.81 -1.78 -10.12
CA GLN A 368 -10.19 -0.84 -11.18
C GLN A 368 -9.43 -1.01 -12.50
N THR A 369 -8.35 -1.79 -12.53
CA THR A 369 -7.55 -2.06 -13.73
C THR A 369 -7.96 -3.35 -14.45
N LEU A 370 -8.76 -4.20 -13.80
CA LEU A 370 -9.21 -5.49 -14.33
C LEU A 370 -10.26 -5.31 -15.43
N ASP A 371 -10.23 -6.22 -16.40
CA ASP A 371 -11.38 -6.46 -17.27
C ASP A 371 -12.42 -7.38 -16.62
N GLU A 372 -13.58 -7.55 -17.27
CA GLU A 372 -14.68 -8.36 -16.73
C GLU A 372 -14.30 -9.83 -16.55
N ALA A 373 -13.49 -10.40 -17.46
CA ALA A 373 -13.12 -11.82 -17.42
C ALA A 373 -12.11 -12.09 -16.30
N GLU A 374 -11.13 -11.20 -16.13
CA GLU A 374 -10.17 -11.21 -15.03
C GLU A 374 -10.87 -10.98 -13.69
N ALA A 375 -11.79 -10.02 -13.61
CA ALA A 375 -12.58 -9.75 -12.40
C ALA A 375 -13.39 -10.98 -11.99
N LYS A 376 -14.07 -11.66 -12.92
CA LYS A 376 -14.79 -12.93 -12.67
C LYS A 376 -13.88 -14.03 -12.12
N ARG A 377 -12.69 -14.20 -12.72
CA ARG A 377 -11.72 -15.21 -12.28
C ARG A 377 -11.21 -14.92 -10.87
N THR A 378 -10.80 -13.68 -10.62
CA THR A 378 -10.30 -13.22 -9.32
C THR A 378 -11.37 -13.35 -8.25
N LEU A 379 -12.62 -12.97 -8.55
CA LEU A 379 -13.73 -13.08 -7.61
C LEU A 379 -13.98 -14.52 -7.15
N LYS A 380 -13.93 -15.50 -8.07
CA LYS A 380 -14.04 -16.94 -7.73
C LYS A 380 -12.97 -17.40 -6.76
N THR A 381 -11.72 -16.98 -6.98
CA THR A 381 -10.61 -17.30 -6.07
C THR A 381 -10.80 -16.66 -4.70
N LEU A 382 -11.22 -15.39 -4.64
CA LEU A 382 -11.46 -14.68 -3.39
C LEU A 382 -12.57 -15.34 -2.55
N ILE A 383 -13.68 -15.74 -3.17
CA ILE A 383 -14.75 -16.47 -2.48
C ILE A 383 -14.26 -17.82 -1.97
N SER A 384 -13.49 -18.56 -2.78
CA SER A 384 -12.88 -19.82 -2.35
C SER A 384 -11.90 -19.63 -1.18
N ALA A 385 -11.29 -18.45 -1.05
CA ALA A 385 -10.40 -18.11 0.06
C ALA A 385 -11.13 -17.82 1.38
N LEU A 386 -12.44 -17.56 1.37
CA LEU A 386 -13.26 -17.45 2.59
C LEU A 386 -13.45 -18.79 3.28
N THR A 387 -13.56 -19.86 2.49
CA THR A 387 -13.77 -21.24 2.98
C THR A 387 -12.49 -22.03 3.16
N ALA A 388 -11.39 -21.59 2.53
CA ALA A 388 -10.08 -22.23 2.69
C ALA A 388 -9.58 -22.08 4.13
N THR A 389 -9.35 -23.20 4.82
CA THR A 389 -8.72 -23.17 6.14
C THR A 389 -7.30 -22.62 5.98
N PRO A 390 -6.94 -21.51 6.65
CA PRO A 390 -5.55 -21.07 6.64
C PRO A 390 -4.69 -22.19 7.27
N PRO A 391 -3.52 -22.51 6.69
CA PRO A 391 -2.63 -23.53 7.25
C PRO A 391 -2.34 -23.24 8.73
N GLN A 392 -2.55 -24.23 9.59
CA GLN A 392 -2.53 -24.09 11.06
C GLN A 392 -1.16 -23.64 11.63
N ASN A 393 -0.08 -23.69 10.85
CA ASN A 393 1.30 -23.56 11.34
C ASN A 393 2.01 -22.23 11.01
N THR A 394 1.40 -21.32 10.26
CA THR A 394 1.96 -19.96 10.14
C THR A 394 1.31 -19.05 11.15
N ARG A 395 2.10 -18.42 12.03
CA ARG A 395 1.68 -17.28 12.86
C ARG A 395 0.70 -16.40 12.09
N VAL A 396 -0.60 -16.60 12.29
CA VAL A 396 -1.56 -15.55 12.02
C VAL A 396 -1.46 -14.69 13.27
N THR A 397 -0.49 -13.76 13.27
CA THR A 397 -0.47 -12.66 14.26
C THR A 397 -1.75 -11.83 14.17
N GLN A 398 -2.48 -11.97 13.06
CA GLN A 398 -3.81 -11.44 12.87
C GLN A 398 -4.84 -12.49 13.30
N ALA A 399 -5.87 -12.07 14.02
CA ALA A 399 -6.98 -12.97 14.31
C ALA A 399 -7.66 -13.42 13.00
N PRO A 400 -8.21 -14.64 12.90
CA PRO A 400 -8.84 -15.16 11.68
C PRO A 400 -9.85 -14.19 11.03
N PHE A 401 -10.56 -13.40 11.84
CA PHE A 401 -11.52 -12.39 11.34
C PHE A 401 -10.87 -11.27 10.52
N VAL A 402 -9.62 -10.89 10.80
CA VAL A 402 -8.92 -9.82 10.05
C VAL A 402 -8.66 -10.27 8.61
N ARG A 403 -8.35 -11.55 8.40
CA ARG A 403 -8.19 -12.13 7.06
C ARG A 403 -9.52 -12.13 6.32
N ILE A 404 -10.60 -12.57 6.97
CA ILE A 404 -11.95 -12.56 6.39
C ILE A 404 -12.32 -11.14 5.96
N GLU A 405 -12.08 -10.13 6.82
CA GLU A 405 -12.35 -8.73 6.50
C GLU A 405 -11.57 -8.26 5.25
N GLN A 406 -10.30 -8.65 5.10
CA GLN A 406 -9.50 -8.28 3.94
C GLN A 406 -9.94 -8.99 2.66
N VAL A 407 -10.32 -10.26 2.74
CA VAL A 407 -10.87 -11.00 1.59
C VAL A 407 -12.18 -10.32 1.16
N LEU A 408 -13.07 -10.02 2.10
CA LEU A 408 -14.32 -9.31 1.85
C LEU A 408 -14.08 -7.91 1.27
N ALA A 409 -13.10 -7.15 1.77
CA ALA A 409 -12.73 -5.86 1.18
C ALA A 409 -12.23 -5.99 -0.27
N ALA A 410 -11.50 -7.05 -0.61
CA ALA A 410 -11.09 -7.33 -1.98
C ALA A 410 -12.29 -7.76 -2.85
N VAL A 411 -13.21 -8.58 -2.31
CA VAL A 411 -14.47 -8.97 -2.98
C VAL A 411 -15.28 -7.73 -3.32
N ALA A 412 -15.52 -6.83 -2.37
CA ALA A 412 -16.28 -5.60 -2.57
C ALA A 412 -15.64 -4.67 -3.63
N ALA A 413 -14.31 -4.68 -3.76
CA ALA A 413 -13.61 -3.89 -4.77
C ALA A 413 -13.71 -4.50 -6.19
N VAL A 414 -13.73 -5.82 -6.31
CA VAL A 414 -13.75 -6.55 -7.59
C VAL A 414 -15.17 -6.80 -8.10
N ALA A 415 -16.14 -7.01 -7.21
CA ALA A 415 -17.52 -7.38 -7.54
C ALA A 415 -18.18 -6.47 -8.58
N PRO A 416 -18.12 -5.12 -8.48
CA PRO A 416 -18.78 -4.23 -9.44
C PRO A 416 -18.26 -4.37 -10.88
N LEU A 417 -17.07 -4.97 -11.07
CA LEU A 417 -16.43 -5.15 -12.36
C LEU A 417 -16.67 -6.54 -12.95
N ALA A 418 -17.07 -7.50 -12.12
CA ALA A 418 -17.26 -8.89 -12.52
C ALA A 418 -18.64 -9.16 -13.13
N ASN A 419 -19.62 -8.24 -13.00
CA ASN A 419 -20.99 -8.40 -13.52
C ASN A 419 -21.56 -9.81 -13.24
N SER A 420 -21.44 -10.26 -11.98
CA SER A 420 -21.76 -11.62 -11.52
C SER A 420 -22.48 -11.58 -10.17
N ASP A 421 -23.34 -10.56 -10.00
CA ASP A 421 -23.95 -10.23 -8.72
C ASP A 421 -24.82 -11.38 -8.19
N ASP A 422 -25.53 -12.12 -9.04
CA ASP A 422 -26.33 -13.30 -8.65
C ASP A 422 -25.49 -14.41 -8.03
N TRP A 423 -24.43 -14.81 -8.73
CA TRP A 423 -23.53 -15.85 -8.27
C TRP A 423 -22.81 -15.42 -6.99
N LEU A 424 -22.39 -14.16 -6.89
CA LEU A 424 -21.73 -13.62 -5.71
C LEU A 424 -22.69 -13.56 -4.52
N ALA A 425 -23.89 -13.03 -4.69
CA ALA A 425 -24.92 -12.96 -3.66
C ALA A 425 -25.28 -14.36 -3.15
N GLY A 426 -25.45 -15.34 -4.04
CA GLY A 426 -25.67 -16.73 -3.66
C GLY A 426 -24.50 -17.32 -2.87
N SER A 427 -23.27 -17.13 -3.35
CA SER A 427 -22.07 -17.66 -2.68
C SER A 427 -21.82 -17.04 -1.31
N LEU A 428 -22.09 -15.74 -1.16
CA LEU A 428 -21.98 -15.06 0.14
C LEU A 428 -23.02 -15.60 1.14
N LEU A 429 -24.25 -15.86 0.69
CA LEU A 429 -25.27 -16.46 1.53
C LEU A 429 -24.85 -17.86 1.99
N ASP A 430 -24.32 -18.69 1.10
CA ASP A 430 -23.84 -20.02 1.44
C ASP A 430 -22.74 -19.97 2.52
N VAL A 431 -21.85 -18.97 2.47
CA VAL A 431 -20.81 -18.74 3.49
C VAL A 431 -21.42 -18.28 4.82
N VAL A 432 -22.40 -17.38 4.79
CA VAL A 432 -23.11 -16.88 5.99
C VAL A 432 -23.87 -18.02 6.67
N GLU A 433 -24.58 -18.84 5.90
CA GLU A 433 -25.30 -20.04 6.39
C GLU A 433 -24.33 -21.04 7.03
N ALA A 434 -23.17 -21.28 6.41
CA ALA A 434 -22.14 -22.18 6.95
C ALA A 434 -21.48 -21.65 8.24
N ALA A 435 -21.39 -20.32 8.41
CA ALA A 435 -20.80 -19.70 9.60
C ALA A 435 -21.70 -19.79 10.84
N GLY A 436 -23.00 -20.01 10.68
CA GLY A 436 -23.96 -20.18 11.78
C GLY A 436 -24.18 -18.91 12.63
N THR A 437 -24.43 -19.08 13.93
CA THR A 437 -24.99 -18.04 14.81
C THR A 437 -23.98 -17.17 15.56
N ALA A 438 -22.67 -17.35 15.37
CA ALA A 438 -21.65 -16.68 16.20
C ALA A 438 -20.44 -16.10 15.43
N PRO A 439 -20.62 -15.29 14.37
CA PRO A 439 -19.51 -14.46 13.91
C PRO A 439 -19.19 -13.35 14.92
N ASP A 440 -17.96 -12.85 14.86
CA ASP A 440 -17.56 -11.58 15.45
C ASP A 440 -18.33 -10.43 14.75
N GLU A 441 -18.73 -9.39 15.49
CA GLU A 441 -19.41 -8.20 14.94
C GLU A 441 -18.60 -7.55 13.81
N LEU A 442 -17.26 -7.60 13.88
CA LEU A 442 -16.37 -7.11 12.83
C LEU A 442 -16.53 -7.88 11.52
N VAL A 443 -16.75 -9.20 11.60
CA VAL A 443 -17.03 -10.04 10.43
C VAL A 443 -18.39 -9.66 9.84
N ALA A 444 -19.42 -9.51 10.67
CA ALA A 444 -20.74 -9.08 10.21
C ALA A 444 -20.70 -7.72 9.50
N ARG A 445 -19.95 -6.74 10.02
CA ARG A 445 -19.73 -5.44 9.34
C ARG A 445 -19.01 -5.59 8.00
N ALA A 446 -18.04 -6.49 7.90
CA ALA A 446 -17.33 -6.75 6.64
C ALA A 446 -18.26 -7.38 5.58
N PHE A 447 -19.13 -8.31 5.98
CA PHE A 447 -20.17 -8.87 5.11
C PHE A 447 -21.17 -7.80 4.67
N ALA A 448 -21.64 -6.95 5.59
CA ALA A 448 -22.55 -5.85 5.29
C ALA A 448 -21.97 -4.91 4.22
N ARG A 449 -20.68 -4.58 4.28
CA ARG A 449 -20.01 -3.77 3.25
C ARG A 449 -20.00 -4.45 1.87
N CYS A 450 -19.79 -5.77 1.81
CA CYS A 450 -19.82 -6.50 0.54
C CYS A 450 -21.23 -6.56 -0.04
N VAL A 451 -22.21 -6.85 0.82
CA VAL A 451 -23.62 -6.92 0.46
C VAL A 451 -24.15 -5.58 -0.02
N ASN A 452 -23.73 -4.47 0.59
CA ASN A 452 -24.05 -3.12 0.13
C ASN A 452 -23.42 -2.75 -1.22
N ALA A 453 -22.36 -3.45 -1.65
CA ALA A 453 -21.74 -3.22 -2.95
C ALA A 453 -22.49 -3.92 -4.10
N LEU A 454 -23.43 -4.82 -3.80
CA LEU A 454 -24.23 -5.54 -4.80
C LEU A 454 -25.33 -4.66 -5.39
N GLU A 455 -25.57 -4.76 -6.69
CA GLU A 455 -26.69 -4.08 -7.35
C GLU A 455 -27.97 -4.92 -7.22
N TRP A 456 -28.60 -4.88 -6.04
CA TRP A 456 -29.78 -5.70 -5.68
C TRP A 456 -30.95 -5.64 -6.67
N ARG A 457 -31.08 -4.53 -7.41
CA ARG A 457 -32.13 -4.37 -8.45
C ARG A 457 -31.92 -5.24 -9.67
N ARG A 458 -30.71 -5.74 -9.89
CA ARG A 458 -30.35 -6.61 -11.02
C ARG A 458 -30.33 -8.09 -10.66
N LEU A 459 -30.53 -8.42 -9.38
CA LEU A 459 -30.48 -9.80 -8.92
C LEU A 459 -31.72 -10.58 -9.34
N ASP A 460 -31.53 -11.86 -9.63
CA ASP A 460 -32.58 -12.84 -9.86
C ASP A 460 -33.48 -12.96 -8.62
N GLU A 461 -34.79 -12.98 -8.85
CA GLU A 461 -35.80 -13.05 -7.78
C GLU A 461 -35.58 -14.24 -6.83
N SER A 462 -35.08 -15.37 -7.36
CA SER A 462 -34.77 -16.56 -6.56
C SER A 462 -33.67 -16.33 -5.52
N VAL A 463 -32.65 -15.53 -5.84
CA VAL A 463 -31.55 -15.18 -4.91
C VAL A 463 -32.04 -14.19 -3.87
N THR A 464 -32.80 -13.18 -4.29
CA THR A 464 -33.43 -12.20 -3.40
C THR A 464 -34.35 -12.87 -2.39
N GLN A 465 -35.20 -13.82 -2.82
CA GLN A 465 -36.08 -14.58 -1.92
C GLN A 465 -35.32 -15.48 -0.93
N ARG A 466 -34.20 -16.08 -1.34
CA ARG A 466 -33.32 -16.85 -0.42
C ARG A 466 -32.77 -15.95 0.68
N TRP A 467 -32.24 -14.77 0.33
CA TRP A 467 -31.76 -13.79 1.30
C TRP A 467 -32.88 -13.31 2.23
N ALA A 468 -34.04 -12.93 1.70
CA ALA A 468 -35.19 -12.51 2.51
C ALA A 468 -35.61 -13.60 3.52
N SER A 469 -35.64 -14.86 3.08
CA SER A 469 -35.96 -16.01 3.95
C SER A 469 -34.94 -16.16 5.09
N TRP A 470 -33.65 -15.99 4.80
CA TRP A 470 -32.60 -16.03 5.80
C TRP A 470 -32.70 -14.86 6.80
N VAL A 471 -32.93 -13.63 6.34
CA VAL A 471 -33.08 -12.46 7.22
C VAL A 471 -34.25 -12.64 8.19
N ALA A 472 -35.40 -13.14 7.70
CA ALA A 472 -36.57 -13.40 8.54
C ALA A 472 -36.29 -14.44 9.64
N ASP A 473 -35.60 -15.53 9.30
CA ASP A 473 -35.20 -16.57 10.24
C ASP A 473 -34.16 -16.07 11.25
N ALA A 474 -33.17 -15.29 10.80
CA ALA A 474 -32.14 -14.71 11.66
C ALA A 474 -32.70 -13.67 12.66
N GLN A 475 -33.65 -12.82 12.23
CA GLN A 475 -34.39 -11.89 13.10
C GLN A 475 -35.24 -12.65 14.11
N GLY A 476 -35.95 -13.70 13.69
CA GLY A 476 -36.76 -14.56 14.56
C GLY A 476 -35.96 -15.25 15.67
N ARG A 477 -34.67 -15.52 15.43
CA ARG A 477 -33.74 -16.11 16.41
C ARG A 477 -33.06 -15.09 17.33
N GLN A 478 -33.33 -13.78 17.18
CA GLN A 478 -32.66 -12.69 17.92
C GLN A 478 -31.12 -12.77 17.84
N SER A 479 -30.57 -13.08 16.67
CA SER A 479 -29.11 -13.17 16.49
C SER A 479 -28.47 -11.78 16.53
N THR A 480 -27.94 -11.37 17.70
CA THR A 480 -27.25 -10.07 17.87
C THR A 480 -25.92 -10.00 17.11
N SER A 481 -25.27 -11.13 16.86
CA SER A 481 -23.98 -11.25 16.18
C SER A 481 -24.00 -10.82 14.70
N TRP A 482 -25.16 -10.91 14.02
CA TRP A 482 -25.32 -10.49 12.62
C TRP A 482 -25.99 -9.12 12.44
N SER A 483 -26.24 -8.36 13.51
CA SER A 483 -26.96 -7.07 13.46
C SER A 483 -26.51 -6.13 12.33
N PRO A 484 -25.20 -5.89 12.10
CA PRO A 484 -24.77 -5.01 11.02
C PRO A 484 -25.15 -5.49 9.60
N LEU A 485 -25.17 -6.81 9.39
CA LEU A 485 -25.58 -7.42 8.12
C LEU A 485 -27.11 -7.37 7.96
N LEU A 486 -27.85 -7.65 9.04
CA LEU A 486 -29.32 -7.56 9.05
C LEU A 486 -29.78 -6.12 8.76
N GLU A 487 -29.15 -5.12 9.38
CA GLU A 487 -29.41 -3.69 9.09
C GLU A 487 -29.20 -3.35 7.61
N SER A 488 -28.16 -3.92 6.97
CA SER A 488 -27.91 -3.67 5.55
C SER A 488 -28.93 -4.32 4.60
N LEU A 489 -29.69 -5.31 5.08
CA LEU A 489 -30.62 -6.12 4.29
C LEU A 489 -32.09 -5.91 4.67
N ASP A 490 -32.38 -5.01 5.60
CA ASP A 490 -33.73 -4.80 6.14
C ASP A 490 -34.75 -4.41 5.04
N PHE A 491 -34.28 -3.77 3.98
CA PHE A 491 -35.10 -3.43 2.79
C PHE A 491 -35.64 -4.66 2.04
N LEU A 492 -35.09 -5.87 2.24
CA LEU A 492 -35.57 -7.10 1.60
C LEU A 492 -36.84 -7.66 2.24
N LEU A 493 -37.09 -7.33 3.51
CA LEU A 493 -38.27 -7.80 4.25
C LEU A 493 -39.46 -6.83 4.14
N VAL A 494 -39.20 -5.60 3.66
CA VAL A 494 -40.16 -4.51 3.67
C VAL A 494 -40.36 -3.98 2.25
N PRO A 495 -41.55 -4.10 1.65
CA PRO A 495 -41.82 -3.43 0.37
C PRO A 495 -41.64 -1.91 0.54
N PRO A 496 -41.16 -1.18 -0.50
CA PRO A 496 -40.78 0.24 -0.39
C PRO A 496 -41.85 1.19 0.17
N SER A 497 -43.11 0.74 0.20
CA SER A 497 -44.28 1.48 0.66
C SER A 497 -44.56 1.41 2.18
N GLU A 498 -43.90 0.53 2.95
CA GLU A 498 -44.22 0.30 4.36
C GLU A 498 -42.97 0.18 5.25
N LYS A 499 -42.05 1.15 5.21
CA LYS A 499 -41.01 1.23 6.26
C LYS A 499 -41.65 1.56 7.61
N ASN A 500 -41.89 0.53 8.41
CA ASN A 500 -42.23 0.67 9.82
C ASN A 500 -41.05 1.28 10.58
N GLU A 501 -41.39 2.29 11.36
CA GLU A 501 -40.53 3.17 12.15
C GLU A 501 -39.66 2.39 13.16
N PRO A 502 -38.36 2.70 13.30
CA PRO A 502 -37.63 2.36 14.51
C PRO A 502 -38.21 3.18 15.69
N ALA A 503 -38.43 2.51 16.83
CA ALA A 503 -39.03 3.13 18.01
C ALA A 503 -38.22 4.36 18.51
N PRO A 504 -38.87 5.42 19.06
CA PRO A 504 -38.29 6.77 19.16
C PRO A 504 -37.25 7.00 20.26
N ASN A 505 -36.72 5.96 20.90
CA ASN A 505 -35.88 6.15 22.08
C ASN A 505 -34.40 5.93 21.76
N THR A 506 -33.70 7.06 21.59
CA THR A 506 -32.25 7.30 21.44
C THR A 506 -31.63 7.03 20.07
N LEU A 507 -31.79 7.96 19.13
CA LEU A 507 -30.95 8.05 17.93
C LEU A 507 -29.48 8.27 18.32
N SER A 508 -28.59 7.39 17.87
CA SER A 508 -27.14 7.61 18.02
C SER A 508 -26.61 8.61 16.97
N LEU A 509 -25.45 9.22 17.21
CA LEU A 509 -24.82 10.13 16.24
C LEU A 509 -24.48 9.42 14.92
N GLU A 510 -24.10 8.15 14.97
CA GLU A 510 -23.82 7.33 13.79
C GLU A 510 -25.07 7.08 12.95
N SER A 511 -26.22 6.86 13.61
CA SER A 511 -27.50 6.67 12.95
C SER A 511 -27.95 7.96 12.26
N ILE A 512 -27.77 9.09 12.93
CA ILE A 512 -28.03 10.43 12.36
C ILE A 512 -27.12 10.69 11.16
N ALA A 513 -25.83 10.35 11.25
CA ALA A 513 -24.88 10.50 10.14
C ALA A 513 -25.28 9.68 8.91
N ARG A 514 -25.72 8.44 9.12
CA ARG A 514 -26.14 7.52 8.06
C ARG A 514 -27.36 8.06 7.32
N GLU A 515 -28.39 8.48 8.05
CA GLU A 515 -29.61 9.04 7.47
C GLU A 515 -29.34 10.37 6.77
N LEU A 516 -28.51 11.24 7.37
CA LEU A 516 -28.09 12.50 6.74
C LEU A 516 -27.35 12.28 5.43
N ASN A 517 -26.47 11.28 5.35
CA ASN A 517 -25.79 10.93 4.10
C ASN A 517 -26.79 10.41 3.05
N ALA A 518 -27.79 9.60 3.44
CA ALA A 518 -28.84 9.16 2.54
C ALA A 518 -29.67 10.33 1.98
N VAL A 519 -29.97 11.34 2.80
CA VAL A 519 -30.64 12.57 2.37
C VAL A 519 -29.78 13.37 1.39
N ILE A 520 -28.48 13.50 1.67
CA ILE A 520 -27.53 14.18 0.78
C ILE A 520 -27.48 13.48 -0.60
N ASP A 521 -27.63 12.15 -0.62
CA ASP A 521 -27.68 11.34 -1.83
C ASP A 521 -29.08 11.34 -2.51
N GLY A 522 -30.04 12.10 -1.98
CA GLY A 522 -31.35 12.36 -2.58
C GLY A 522 -32.50 11.52 -2.03
N ALA A 523 -32.31 10.79 -0.93
CA ALA A 523 -33.41 10.12 -0.24
C ALA A 523 -34.30 11.12 0.53
N ALA A 524 -35.58 10.78 0.68
CA ALA A 524 -36.46 11.52 1.58
C ALA A 524 -36.14 11.16 3.04
N PRO A 525 -36.06 12.14 3.97
CA PRO A 525 -35.85 11.85 5.38
C PRO A 525 -37.05 11.10 5.96
N ALA A 526 -36.80 10.19 6.89
CA ALA A 526 -37.87 9.53 7.66
C ALA A 526 -38.74 10.55 8.42
N THR A 527 -40.02 10.21 8.62
CA THR A 527 -40.97 11.01 9.41
C THR A 527 -40.43 11.19 10.84
N ASP A 528 -40.53 12.39 11.39
CA ASP A 528 -40.04 12.80 12.72
C ASP A 528 -38.51 12.71 12.96
N PHE A 529 -37.72 12.27 11.96
CA PHE A 529 -36.25 12.18 12.08
C PHE A 529 -35.61 13.53 12.36
N VAL A 530 -36.04 14.58 11.66
CA VAL A 530 -35.40 15.91 11.74
C VAL A 530 -35.50 16.45 13.17
N ASP A 531 -36.67 16.35 13.81
CA ASP A 531 -36.87 16.86 15.16
C ASP A 531 -36.09 16.06 16.20
N ALA A 532 -36.12 14.72 16.11
CA ALA A 532 -35.39 13.85 17.02
C ALA A 532 -33.85 13.99 16.87
N ALA A 533 -33.35 14.08 15.64
CA ALA A 533 -31.93 14.32 15.36
C ALA A 533 -31.50 15.72 15.80
N THR A 534 -32.34 16.73 15.59
CA THR A 534 -32.10 18.11 16.05
C THR A 534 -31.93 18.15 17.56
N GLU A 535 -32.85 17.59 18.33
CA GLU A 535 -32.74 17.64 19.79
C GLU A 535 -31.51 16.85 20.29
N GLN A 536 -31.23 15.68 19.73
CA GLN A 536 -30.06 14.89 20.12
C GLN A 536 -28.73 15.62 19.83
N VAL A 537 -28.56 16.16 18.62
CA VAL A 537 -27.34 16.88 18.23
C VAL A 537 -27.20 18.17 19.05
N LYS A 538 -28.31 18.88 19.33
CA LYS A 538 -28.32 20.06 20.19
C LYS A 538 -27.78 19.76 21.59
N GLN A 539 -28.26 18.69 22.24
CA GLN A 539 -27.77 18.28 23.57
C GLN A 539 -26.26 17.98 23.55
N VAL A 540 -25.78 17.30 22.50
CA VAL A 540 -24.35 17.01 22.33
C VAL A 540 -23.54 18.28 22.09
N LEU A 541 -24.01 19.24 21.28
CA LEU A 541 -23.34 20.52 21.07
C LEU A 541 -23.25 21.36 22.36
N ILE A 542 -24.34 21.41 23.13
CA ILE A 542 -24.38 22.10 24.43
C ILE A 542 -23.33 21.49 25.37
N ARG A 543 -23.30 20.15 25.46
CA ARG A 543 -22.32 19.43 26.26
C ARG A 543 -20.89 19.70 25.79
N ALA A 544 -20.62 19.58 24.49
CA ALA A 544 -19.30 19.83 23.92
C ALA A 544 -18.81 21.27 24.18
N ARG A 545 -19.73 22.25 24.14
CA ARG A 545 -19.44 23.63 24.51
C ARG A 545 -19.09 23.78 25.99
N HIS A 546 -19.87 23.16 26.88
CA HIS A 546 -19.60 23.19 28.32
C HIS A 546 -18.25 22.54 28.67
N GLU A 547 -17.95 21.38 28.09
CA GLU A 547 -16.67 20.70 28.23
C GLU A 547 -15.52 21.59 27.71
N ALA A 548 -15.66 22.14 26.51
CA ALA A 548 -14.66 23.03 25.93
C ALA A 548 -14.38 24.28 26.78
N LEU A 549 -15.40 24.88 27.38
CA LEU A 549 -15.25 26.01 28.31
C LEU A 549 -14.57 25.61 29.62
N ALA A 550 -14.68 24.35 30.03
CA ALA A 550 -13.96 23.77 31.16
C ALA A 550 -12.53 23.32 30.80
N GLY A 551 -12.13 23.38 29.52
CA GLY A 551 -10.85 22.87 29.04
C GLY A 551 -10.83 21.35 28.83
N GLU A 552 -12.00 20.70 28.82
CA GLU A 552 -12.18 19.28 28.57
C GLU A 552 -12.62 19.04 27.11
N PHE A 553 -12.19 17.93 26.52
CA PHE A 553 -12.51 17.61 25.12
C PHE A 553 -12.89 16.14 24.97
N THR A 554 -14.16 15.88 24.66
CA THR A 554 -14.63 14.52 24.33
C THR A 554 -14.43 14.22 22.85
N GLN A 555 -13.75 13.11 22.55
CA GLN A 555 -13.64 12.60 21.19
C GLN A 555 -14.84 11.71 20.87
N TYR A 556 -15.69 12.18 19.95
CA TYR A 556 -16.82 11.42 19.42
C TYR A 556 -16.38 10.62 18.19
N ALA A 557 -17.01 9.47 17.94
CA ALA A 557 -16.78 8.69 16.73
C ALA A 557 -17.26 9.42 15.47
N THR A 558 -18.31 10.24 15.61
CA THR A 558 -18.82 11.16 14.58
C THR A 558 -18.76 12.60 15.08
N ASP A 559 -18.30 13.53 14.25
CA ASP A 559 -18.16 14.95 14.59
C ASP A 559 -19.54 15.63 14.77
N PRO A 560 -19.93 16.04 15.98
CA PRO A 560 -21.23 16.66 16.23
C PRO A 560 -21.41 17.99 15.52
N ALA A 561 -20.33 18.76 15.33
CA ALA A 561 -20.39 20.04 14.66
C ALA A 561 -20.64 19.86 13.15
N ASP A 562 -20.04 18.84 12.53
CA ASP A 562 -20.30 18.50 11.13
C ASP A 562 -21.74 18.03 10.89
N LEU A 563 -22.26 17.19 11.79
CA LEU A 563 -23.65 16.73 11.75
C LEU A 563 -24.62 17.91 11.87
N ALA A 564 -24.40 18.80 12.84
CA ALA A 564 -25.22 19.99 13.01
C ALA A 564 -25.21 20.88 11.75
N ALA A 565 -24.03 21.12 11.17
CA ALA A 565 -23.92 21.87 9.92
C ALA A 565 -24.68 21.19 8.77
N GLY A 566 -24.65 19.85 8.68
CA GLY A 566 -25.40 19.10 7.68
C GLY A 566 -26.91 19.17 7.88
N LEU A 567 -27.40 18.98 9.12
CA LEU A 567 -28.83 19.10 9.46
C LEU A 567 -29.36 20.51 9.16
N CYS A 568 -28.60 21.56 9.51
CA CYS A 568 -28.95 22.94 9.18
C CYS A 568 -29.07 23.18 7.68
N VAL A 569 -28.09 22.73 6.89
CA VAL A 569 -27.96 23.05 5.47
C VAL A 569 -28.94 22.25 4.60
N TYR A 570 -29.06 20.94 4.85
CA TYR A 570 -29.82 20.04 3.96
C TYR A 570 -31.24 19.79 4.45
N LEU A 571 -31.51 19.93 5.76
CA LEU A 571 -32.79 19.59 6.37
C LEU A 571 -33.44 20.78 7.09
N GLY A 572 -32.79 21.96 7.12
CA GLY A 572 -33.36 23.18 7.70
C GLY A 572 -33.51 23.13 9.23
N ALA A 573 -32.75 22.31 9.92
CA ALA A 573 -32.81 22.17 11.39
C ALA A 573 -32.41 23.46 12.12
N ASP A 574 -33.07 23.75 13.25
CA ASP A 574 -32.79 24.91 14.10
C ASP A 574 -31.61 24.68 15.07
N LEU A 575 -30.41 24.50 14.51
CA LEU A 575 -29.16 24.29 15.27
C LEU A 575 -28.15 25.44 15.12
N TRP A 576 -28.48 26.47 14.33
CA TRP A 576 -27.57 27.52 13.92
C TRP A 576 -26.87 28.21 15.10
N THR A 577 -27.61 28.62 16.13
CA THR A 577 -27.06 29.30 17.32
C THR A 577 -26.03 28.43 18.03
N HIS A 578 -26.39 27.18 18.36
CA HIS A 578 -25.51 26.26 19.09
C HIS A 578 -24.25 25.92 18.29
N LEU A 579 -24.39 25.79 16.96
CA LEU A 579 -23.29 25.52 16.06
C LEU A 579 -22.28 26.68 16.00
N VAL A 580 -22.73 27.91 15.76
CA VAL A 580 -21.81 29.05 15.64
C VAL A 580 -21.19 29.45 16.97
N GLU A 581 -21.91 29.29 18.08
CA GLU A 581 -21.35 29.49 19.42
C GLU A 581 -20.20 28.52 19.70
N LEU A 582 -20.31 27.25 19.29
CA LEU A 582 -19.23 26.26 19.43
C LEU A 582 -18.04 26.59 18.50
N ILE A 583 -18.29 26.91 17.23
CA ILE A 583 -17.25 27.24 16.24
C ILE A 583 -16.44 28.49 16.66
N ALA A 584 -17.09 29.45 17.32
CA ALA A 584 -16.45 30.66 17.82
C ALA A 584 -15.55 30.43 19.04
N LEU A 585 -15.60 29.26 19.69
CA LEU A 585 -14.69 28.96 20.79
C LEU A 585 -13.26 28.69 20.27
N PRO A 586 -12.24 29.01 21.08
CA PRO A 586 -10.86 28.63 20.81
C PRO A 586 -10.67 27.14 21.13
N ILE A 587 -11.29 26.24 20.38
CA ILE A 587 -11.11 24.78 20.51
C ILE A 587 -10.12 24.24 19.47
N PRO A 588 -9.57 23.03 19.67
CA PRO A 588 -8.75 22.35 18.66
C PRO A 588 -9.47 22.25 17.31
N ARG A 589 -8.69 22.30 16.22
CA ARG A 589 -9.22 22.43 14.86
C ARG A 589 -10.08 21.25 14.44
N ARG A 590 -9.72 20.01 14.79
CA ARG A 590 -10.51 18.80 14.51
C ARG A 590 -11.99 18.91 14.90
N PHE A 591 -12.33 19.67 15.94
CA PHE A 591 -13.71 19.77 16.45
C PHE A 591 -14.58 20.78 15.70
N LYS A 592 -14.01 21.58 14.81
CA LYS A 592 -14.75 22.61 14.05
C LYS A 592 -14.45 22.63 12.55
N SER A 593 -13.37 21.99 12.09
CA SER A 593 -12.92 22.09 10.69
C SER A 593 -13.93 21.56 9.68
N ASN A 594 -14.51 20.37 9.93
CA ASN A 594 -15.48 19.76 9.02
C ASN A 594 -16.76 20.60 8.91
N ALA A 595 -17.28 21.06 10.05
CA ALA A 595 -18.43 21.95 10.11
C ALA A 595 -18.19 23.26 9.33
N ILE A 596 -17.06 23.93 9.58
CA ILE A 596 -16.68 25.17 8.88
C ILE A 596 -16.57 24.93 7.37
N ASP A 597 -15.96 23.81 6.95
CA ASP A 597 -15.82 23.46 5.54
C ASP A 597 -17.16 23.17 4.87
N ARG A 598 -18.08 22.49 5.57
CA ARG A 598 -19.45 22.23 5.09
C ARG A 598 -20.25 23.51 4.93
N LEU A 599 -20.13 24.45 5.88
CA LEU A 599 -20.73 25.77 5.79
C LEU A 599 -20.14 26.59 4.63
N ALA A 600 -18.82 26.52 4.41
CA ALA A 600 -18.17 27.19 3.28
C ALA A 600 -18.64 26.61 1.92
N ALA A 601 -18.81 25.29 1.82
CA ALA A 601 -19.31 24.64 0.62
C ALA A 601 -20.77 25.02 0.30
N ASN A 602 -21.58 25.27 1.35
CA ASN A 602 -23.00 25.60 1.24
C ASN A 602 -23.30 27.04 1.66
N TYR A 603 -22.37 27.97 1.44
CA TYR A 603 -22.43 29.35 1.92
C TYR A 603 -23.73 30.12 1.56
N LYS A 604 -24.44 29.70 0.50
CA LYS A 604 -25.71 30.31 0.07
C LYS A 604 -26.88 30.01 1.02
N THR A 605 -26.82 28.92 1.79
CA THR A 605 -27.87 28.53 2.73
C THR A 605 -27.66 29.10 4.14
N VAL A 606 -26.51 29.73 4.38
CA VAL A 606 -26.18 30.34 5.68
C VAL A 606 -27.01 31.61 5.88
N PRO A 607 -27.86 31.68 6.93
CA PRO A 607 -28.68 32.86 7.23
C PRO A 607 -27.86 34.13 7.50
N ASP A 608 -28.45 35.32 7.27
CA ASP A 608 -27.75 36.60 7.41
C ASP A 608 -27.41 36.95 8.87
N ASP A 609 -28.23 36.56 9.84
CA ASP A 609 -27.95 36.70 11.28
C ASP A 609 -26.77 35.82 11.71
N VAL A 610 -26.72 34.59 11.20
CA VAL A 610 -25.60 33.66 11.38
C VAL A 610 -24.32 34.23 10.74
N ARG A 611 -24.42 34.83 9.55
CA ARG A 611 -23.31 35.52 8.88
C ARG A 611 -22.78 36.68 9.72
N ALA A 612 -23.67 37.53 10.26
CA ALA A 612 -23.29 38.65 11.13
C ALA A 612 -22.62 38.18 12.43
N TYR A 613 -23.08 37.05 12.99
CA TYR A 613 -22.43 36.43 14.14
C TYR A 613 -21.00 35.97 13.80
N ILE A 614 -20.81 35.29 12.66
CA ILE A 614 -19.49 34.83 12.20
C ILE A 614 -18.55 36.01 11.95
N GLU A 615 -19.05 37.10 11.36
CA GLU A 615 -18.28 38.31 11.12
C GLU A 615 -17.83 38.98 12.42
N SER A 616 -18.73 39.14 13.40
CA SER A 616 -18.38 39.71 14.71
C SER A 616 -17.40 38.86 15.51
N HIS A 617 -17.36 37.54 15.27
CA HIS A 617 -16.47 36.59 15.95
C HIS A 617 -15.28 36.10 15.09
N ARG A 618 -14.99 36.80 13.97
CA ARG A 618 -13.96 36.40 13.00
C ARG A 618 -12.61 36.08 13.65
N LYS A 619 -12.18 36.88 14.64
CA LYS A 619 -10.90 36.70 15.33
C LYS A 619 -10.87 35.43 16.18
N GLN A 620 -11.95 35.13 16.92
CA GLN A 620 -11.98 33.90 17.73
C GLN A 620 -12.06 32.66 16.83
N ILE A 621 -12.85 32.71 15.76
CA ILE A 621 -12.99 31.58 14.82
C ILE A 621 -11.65 31.22 14.15
N ARG A 622 -10.81 32.21 13.79
CA ARG A 622 -9.44 31.97 13.28
C ARG A 622 -8.50 31.37 14.31
N THR A 623 -8.77 31.60 15.58
CA THR A 623 -7.93 31.11 16.67
C THR A 623 -8.28 29.65 16.98
N SER A 624 -7.27 28.80 17.11
CA SER A 624 -7.38 27.44 17.62
C SER A 624 -6.34 27.21 18.70
N ILE A 625 -6.64 26.36 19.66
CA ILE A 625 -5.64 25.84 20.60
C ILE A 625 -4.85 24.73 19.91
N SER A 626 -3.55 24.67 20.19
CA SER A 626 -2.67 23.62 19.71
C SER A 626 -3.10 22.25 20.22
N ASP A 627 -3.26 21.29 19.32
CA ASP A 627 -3.58 19.91 19.64
C ASP A 627 -2.31 19.05 19.63
N PRO A 628 -1.87 18.48 20.77
CA PRO A 628 -0.67 17.64 20.81
C PRO A 628 -0.81 16.35 20.00
N PHE A 629 -2.02 16.00 19.56
CA PHE A 629 -2.29 14.81 18.74
C PHE A 629 -2.47 15.14 17.25
N GLU A 630 -2.55 16.41 16.85
CA GLU A 630 -2.51 16.81 15.43
C GLU A 630 -1.05 17.02 14.98
N GLY A 631 -0.79 16.81 13.69
CA GLY A 631 0.51 17.05 13.07
C GLY A 631 0.83 18.55 12.91
N GLU A 632 1.72 18.90 11.97
CA GLU A 632 2.06 20.30 11.69
C GLU A 632 0.82 21.14 11.34
N GLU A 633 0.48 22.11 12.19
CA GLU A 633 -0.66 23.00 11.96
C GLU A 633 -0.42 23.95 10.78
N VAL A 634 -1.28 23.89 9.77
CA VAL A 634 -1.25 24.83 8.63
C VAL A 634 -1.62 26.24 9.08
N GLN A 635 -0.80 27.23 8.78
CA GLN A 635 -1.12 28.64 9.02
C GLN A 635 -1.30 29.39 7.69
N PRO A 636 -2.28 30.31 7.59
CA PRO A 636 -3.40 30.52 8.53
C PRO A 636 -4.37 29.33 8.56
N PHE A 637 -5.22 29.23 9.60
CA PHE A 637 -6.24 28.17 9.72
C PHE A 637 -7.16 28.13 8.46
N PRO A 638 -7.10 27.08 7.62
CA PRO A 638 -7.71 27.13 6.27
C PRO A 638 -9.23 27.15 6.22
N GLY A 639 -9.91 26.44 7.13
CA GLY A 639 -11.38 26.38 7.17
C GLY A 639 -12.00 27.78 7.26
N PRO A 640 -11.63 28.60 8.27
CA PRO A 640 -12.09 29.98 8.37
C PRO A 640 -11.75 30.85 7.16
N VAL A 641 -10.57 30.67 6.55
CA VAL A 641 -10.20 31.41 5.32
C VAL A 641 -11.20 31.12 4.20
N ARG A 642 -11.54 29.84 3.99
CA ARG A 642 -12.57 29.43 3.03
C ARG A 642 -13.93 30.01 3.38
N LEU A 643 -14.39 29.83 4.62
CA LEU A 643 -15.71 30.30 5.07
C LEU A 643 -15.87 31.82 4.90
N PHE A 644 -14.90 32.61 5.38
CA PHE A 644 -14.98 34.06 5.28
C PHE A 644 -14.95 34.55 3.83
N GLY A 645 -14.13 33.94 2.97
CA GLY A 645 -14.11 34.30 1.56
C GLY A 645 -15.40 33.92 0.83
N MET A 646 -15.98 32.76 1.14
CA MET A 646 -17.26 32.34 0.55
C MET A 646 -18.44 33.22 1.02
N LEU A 647 -18.45 33.63 2.29
CA LEU A 647 -19.44 34.57 2.85
C LEU A 647 -19.17 36.04 2.52
N ARG A 648 -18.06 36.36 1.83
CA ARG A 648 -17.60 37.72 1.49
C ARG A 648 -17.34 38.62 2.71
N ILE A 649 -16.93 38.02 3.82
CA ILE A 649 -16.50 38.72 5.05
C ILE A 649 -15.04 39.22 4.92
N SER A 650 -14.21 38.53 4.13
CA SER A 650 -12.83 38.92 3.86
C SER A 650 -12.68 39.76 2.60
N SER A 651 -11.68 40.65 2.59
CA SER A 651 -11.28 41.37 1.37
C SER A 651 -10.46 40.47 0.43
N THR A 652 -10.44 40.77 -0.87
CA THR A 652 -9.60 40.04 -1.84
C THR A 652 -8.12 40.07 -1.48
N SER A 653 -7.62 41.16 -0.88
CA SER A 653 -6.22 41.24 -0.42
C SER A 653 -5.93 40.23 0.69
N GLU A 654 -6.84 40.08 1.66
CA GLU A 654 -6.71 39.09 2.73
C GLU A 654 -6.80 37.65 2.20
N GLU A 655 -7.69 37.41 1.22
CA GLU A 655 -7.81 36.12 0.54
C GLU A 655 -6.51 35.73 -0.17
N VAL A 656 -5.96 36.64 -0.97
CA VAL A 656 -4.71 36.44 -1.71
C VAL A 656 -3.55 36.23 -0.73
N SER A 657 -3.44 37.04 0.33
CA SER A 657 -2.38 36.91 1.32
C SER A 657 -2.44 35.57 2.05
N ALA A 658 -3.63 35.13 2.47
CA ALA A 658 -3.81 33.85 3.15
C ALA A 658 -3.46 32.66 2.25
N VAL A 659 -3.89 32.71 0.98
CA VAL A 659 -3.53 31.67 0.00
C VAL A 659 -2.02 31.68 -0.27
N ALA A 660 -1.40 32.84 -0.46
CA ALA A 660 0.03 32.96 -0.69
C ALA A 660 0.87 32.42 0.48
N GLU A 661 0.43 32.66 1.72
CA GLU A 661 1.07 32.10 2.92
C GLU A 661 1.00 30.57 2.95
N MET A 662 -0.18 29.99 2.66
CA MET A 662 -0.33 28.53 2.57
C MET A 662 0.46 27.92 1.40
N LEU A 663 0.58 28.64 0.27
CA LEU A 663 1.38 28.23 -0.89
C LEU A 663 2.87 28.10 -0.56
N GLY A 664 3.39 28.98 0.32
CA GLY A 664 4.77 28.95 0.79
C GLY A 664 5.06 27.89 1.86
N GLY A 665 4.04 27.17 2.32
CA GLY A 665 4.16 26.18 3.40
C GLY A 665 4.55 24.76 2.95
N ASN A 666 4.39 23.82 3.88
CA ASN A 666 4.59 22.39 3.67
C ASN A 666 3.53 21.78 2.71
N GLU A 667 3.64 20.48 2.43
CA GLU A 667 2.72 19.77 1.52
C GLU A 667 1.24 19.84 1.95
N VAL A 668 0.97 19.79 3.26
CA VAL A 668 -0.38 19.89 3.81
C VAL A 668 -0.94 21.31 3.58
N ALA A 669 -0.14 22.34 3.81
CA ALA A 669 -0.51 23.73 3.57
C ALA A 669 -0.83 24.00 2.10
N ARG A 670 -0.02 23.48 1.17
CA ARG A 670 -0.29 23.61 -0.27
C ARG A 670 -1.56 22.87 -0.70
N THR A 671 -1.87 21.74 -0.06
CA THR A 671 -3.14 21.02 -0.30
C THR A 671 -4.34 21.86 0.14
N GLU A 672 -4.25 22.47 1.32
CA GLU A 672 -5.29 23.38 1.83
C GLU A 672 -5.40 24.68 1.01
N ALA A 673 -4.29 25.20 0.49
CA ALA A 673 -4.29 26.30 -0.47
C ALA A 673 -5.08 25.91 -1.74
N ALA A 674 -4.83 24.72 -2.30
CA ALA A 674 -5.53 24.24 -3.49
C ALA A 674 -7.04 24.02 -3.25
N LYS A 675 -7.43 23.47 -2.10
CA LYS A 675 -8.84 23.39 -1.69
C LYS A 675 -9.48 24.78 -1.58
N THR A 676 -8.75 25.73 -1.00
CA THR A 676 -9.22 27.12 -0.84
C THR A 676 -9.43 27.81 -2.18
N VAL A 677 -8.47 27.71 -3.09
CA VAL A 677 -8.59 28.21 -4.47
C VAL A 677 -9.77 27.57 -5.18
N ALA A 678 -9.95 26.25 -5.07
CA ALA A 678 -11.08 25.55 -5.68
C ALA A 678 -12.44 26.02 -5.14
N SER A 679 -12.55 26.30 -3.84
CA SER A 679 -13.76 26.88 -3.25
C SER A 679 -14.04 28.28 -3.82
N PHE A 680 -13.04 29.17 -3.86
CA PHE A 680 -13.21 30.52 -4.37
C PHE A 680 -13.55 30.56 -5.87
N CYS A 681 -13.13 29.58 -6.67
CA CYS A 681 -13.50 29.49 -8.09
C CYS A 681 -14.99 29.20 -8.33
N ARG A 682 -15.72 28.69 -7.32
CA ARG A 682 -17.18 28.52 -7.40
C ARG A 682 -17.94 29.83 -7.19
N ARG A 683 -17.27 30.87 -6.68
CA ARG A 683 -17.88 32.18 -6.38
C ARG A 683 -17.90 33.05 -7.64
N GLY A 684 -19.07 33.21 -8.26
CA GLY A 684 -19.33 34.28 -9.24
C GLY A 684 -18.31 34.40 -10.39
N PRO A 685 -18.07 35.61 -10.94
CA PRO A 685 -17.07 35.83 -11.99
C PRO A 685 -15.65 35.52 -11.50
N ALA A 686 -14.85 34.87 -12.34
CA ALA A 686 -13.49 34.47 -11.98
C ALA A 686 -12.56 35.68 -11.85
N ALA A 687 -11.86 35.78 -10.72
CA ALA A 687 -10.73 36.69 -10.58
C ALA A 687 -9.48 36.05 -11.19
N ASP A 688 -8.71 36.79 -11.99
CA ASP A 688 -7.56 36.24 -12.73
C ASP A 688 -6.48 35.62 -11.82
N TRP A 689 -6.30 36.15 -10.61
CA TRP A 689 -5.33 35.60 -9.65
C TRP A 689 -5.65 34.15 -9.25
N LEU A 690 -6.92 33.75 -9.24
CA LEU A 690 -7.32 32.37 -8.96
C LEU A 690 -6.86 31.42 -10.07
N ALA A 691 -6.90 31.87 -11.33
CA ALA A 691 -6.40 31.10 -12.46
C ALA A 691 -4.89 30.88 -12.36
N PHE A 692 -4.12 31.94 -12.05
CA PHE A 692 -2.66 31.80 -11.88
C PHE A 692 -2.29 30.93 -10.69
N ALA A 693 -2.98 31.08 -9.55
CA ALA A 693 -2.75 30.22 -8.37
C ALA A 693 -3.06 28.75 -8.68
N ALA A 694 -4.18 28.46 -9.36
CA ALA A 694 -4.54 27.10 -9.75
C ALA A 694 -3.56 26.51 -10.76
N ILE A 695 -3.09 27.28 -11.75
CA ILE A 695 -2.07 26.82 -12.71
C ILE A 695 -0.76 26.50 -11.97
N GLN A 696 -0.31 27.33 -11.04
CA GLN A 696 0.91 27.06 -10.27
C GLN A 696 0.78 25.78 -9.43
N LEU A 697 -0.32 25.64 -8.70
CA LEU A 697 -0.61 24.47 -7.87
C LEU A 697 -0.77 23.17 -8.68
N SER A 698 -1.27 23.27 -9.91
CA SER A 698 -1.42 22.11 -10.79
C SER A 698 -0.10 21.46 -11.22
N ARG A 699 1.04 22.10 -10.93
CA ARG A 699 2.40 21.59 -11.21
C ARG A 699 3.11 21.06 -9.96
N ASP A 700 2.39 20.95 -8.83
CA ASP A 700 2.95 20.42 -7.59
C ASP A 700 3.30 18.93 -7.73
N THR A 701 4.31 18.47 -6.97
CA THR A 701 4.70 17.07 -6.94
C THR A 701 3.64 16.19 -6.27
N ASN A 702 2.82 16.74 -5.36
CA ASN A 702 1.74 16.03 -4.70
C ASN A 702 0.46 15.99 -5.56
N ALA A 703 -0.05 14.78 -5.79
CA ALA A 703 -1.30 14.55 -6.51
C ALA A 703 -2.54 15.16 -5.83
N ASN A 704 -2.59 15.27 -4.49
CA ASN A 704 -3.71 15.92 -3.80
C ASN A 704 -3.80 17.41 -4.17
N VAL A 705 -2.64 18.08 -4.20
CA VAL A 705 -2.53 19.48 -4.60
C VAL A 705 -2.97 19.64 -6.05
N ARG A 706 -2.43 18.82 -6.97
CA ARG A 706 -2.80 18.85 -8.39
C ARG A 706 -4.27 18.54 -8.62
N ALA A 707 -4.87 17.60 -7.88
CA ALA A 707 -6.27 17.23 -8.05
C ALA A 707 -7.23 18.36 -7.64
N HIS A 708 -6.97 19.02 -6.51
CA HIS A 708 -7.74 20.18 -6.09
C HIS A 708 -7.51 21.40 -6.98
N ALA A 709 -6.28 21.61 -7.45
CA ALA A 709 -5.98 22.64 -8.45
C ALA A 709 -6.70 22.35 -9.78
N GLY A 710 -6.70 21.10 -10.24
CA GLY A 710 -7.44 20.66 -11.42
C GLY A 710 -8.94 20.89 -11.29
N ARG A 711 -9.52 20.62 -10.12
CA ARG A 711 -10.92 20.99 -9.81
C ARG A 711 -11.15 22.49 -9.95
N ALA A 712 -10.25 23.33 -9.46
CA ALA A 712 -10.33 24.78 -9.62
C ALA A 712 -10.25 25.18 -11.10
N LEU A 713 -9.31 24.61 -11.87
CA LEU A 713 -9.17 24.87 -13.30
C LEU A 713 -10.43 24.46 -14.09
N ALA A 714 -11.06 23.33 -13.73
CA ALA A 714 -12.30 22.86 -14.34
C ALA A 714 -13.45 23.86 -14.16
N GLU A 715 -13.53 24.53 -13.01
CA GLU A 715 -14.48 25.63 -12.76
C GLU A 715 -14.15 26.90 -13.55
N LEU A 716 -12.86 27.15 -13.80
CA LEU A 716 -12.38 28.38 -14.42
C LEU A 716 -12.39 28.35 -15.95
N VAL A 717 -12.40 27.17 -16.57
CA VAL A 717 -12.22 26.99 -18.04
C VAL A 717 -13.22 27.77 -18.89
N THR A 718 -14.41 28.04 -18.36
CA THR A 718 -15.46 28.85 -19.01
C THR A 718 -15.64 30.24 -18.41
N LYS A 719 -14.99 30.54 -17.27
CA LYS A 719 -15.18 31.78 -16.50
C LYS A 719 -14.07 32.81 -16.69
N THR A 720 -12.87 32.40 -17.13
CA THR A 720 -11.75 33.30 -17.43
C THR A 720 -11.57 33.50 -18.93
N GLN A 721 -11.34 34.75 -19.35
CA GLN A 721 -11.03 35.08 -20.75
C GLN A 721 -9.52 35.17 -20.97
N PHE A 722 -8.79 35.84 -20.07
CA PHE A 722 -7.36 36.10 -20.23
C PHE A 722 -6.51 34.82 -20.10
N ALA A 723 -6.77 34.02 -19.05
CA ALA A 723 -5.99 32.81 -18.76
C ALA A 723 -6.53 31.54 -19.45
N GLN A 724 -7.58 31.65 -20.26
CA GLN A 724 -8.30 30.50 -20.82
C GLN A 724 -7.40 29.51 -21.57
N PRO A 725 -6.46 29.95 -22.45
CA PRO A 725 -5.58 29.03 -23.16
C PRO A 725 -4.70 28.19 -22.22
N LEU A 726 -4.16 28.83 -21.17
CA LEU A 726 -3.30 28.17 -20.18
C LEU A 726 -4.07 27.19 -19.31
N VAL A 727 -5.27 27.60 -18.85
CA VAL A 727 -6.18 26.73 -18.07
C VAL A 727 -6.55 25.49 -18.88
N LYS A 728 -6.88 25.69 -20.16
CA LYS A 728 -7.24 24.62 -21.09
C LYS A 728 -6.09 23.64 -21.31
N GLU A 729 -4.91 24.13 -21.65
CA GLU A 729 -3.72 23.30 -21.88
C GLU A 729 -3.39 22.45 -20.64
N GLN A 730 -3.41 23.08 -19.46
CA GLN A 730 -3.12 22.40 -18.21
C GLN A 730 -4.19 21.36 -17.86
N LEU A 731 -5.49 21.63 -18.08
CA LEU A 731 -6.54 20.63 -17.88
C LEU A 731 -6.38 19.40 -18.78
N ILE A 732 -6.00 19.58 -20.04
CA ILE A 732 -5.74 18.47 -20.96
C ILE A 732 -4.62 17.58 -20.42
N ALA A 733 -3.54 18.18 -19.93
CA ALA A 733 -2.44 17.45 -19.31
C ALA A 733 -2.89 16.67 -18.06
N LEU A 734 -3.64 17.32 -17.16
CA LEU A 734 -4.09 16.71 -15.90
C LEU A 734 -5.12 15.58 -16.10
N VAL A 735 -6.04 15.73 -17.07
CA VAL A 735 -7.03 14.67 -17.40
C VAL A 735 -6.34 13.43 -17.98
N SER A 736 -5.16 13.62 -18.57
CA SER A 736 -4.35 12.55 -19.17
C SER A 736 -3.34 11.93 -18.19
N GLU A 737 -3.31 12.37 -16.91
CA GLU A 737 -2.43 11.75 -15.90
C GLU A 737 -2.79 10.26 -15.69
N GLU A 738 -1.77 9.45 -15.40
CA GLU A 738 -1.92 8.00 -15.22
C GLU A 738 -2.48 7.57 -13.85
N GLY A 739 -2.62 8.51 -12.92
CA GLY A 739 -3.24 8.31 -11.60
C GLY A 739 -4.76 8.44 -11.64
N MET A 740 -5.46 8.03 -10.59
CA MET A 740 -6.92 8.16 -10.53
C MET A 740 -7.41 9.48 -9.96
N LEU A 741 -6.71 10.02 -8.95
CA LEU A 741 -7.25 11.11 -8.13
C LEU A 741 -7.45 12.39 -8.96
N VAL A 742 -6.41 12.81 -9.68
CA VAL A 742 -6.41 14.03 -10.47
C VAL A 742 -7.51 14.01 -11.55
N PRO A 743 -7.56 13.02 -12.47
CA PRO A 743 -8.60 13.01 -13.50
C PRO A 743 -10.01 12.84 -12.91
N LEU A 744 -10.21 12.01 -11.86
CA LEU A 744 -11.54 11.86 -11.26
C LEU A 744 -12.08 13.16 -10.69
N LEU A 745 -11.28 13.92 -9.93
CA LEU A 745 -11.74 15.19 -9.35
C LEU A 745 -12.06 16.22 -10.43
N ILE A 746 -11.28 16.26 -11.51
CA ILE A 746 -11.54 17.13 -12.65
C ILE A 746 -12.86 16.75 -13.33
N LEU A 747 -13.02 15.47 -13.69
CA LEU A 747 -14.22 14.98 -14.38
C LEU A 747 -15.49 15.11 -13.53
N GLN A 748 -15.39 14.91 -12.21
CA GLN A 748 -16.50 15.18 -11.29
C GLN A 748 -16.87 16.67 -11.28
N SER A 749 -15.88 17.57 -11.25
CA SER A 749 -16.15 19.02 -11.31
C SER A 749 -16.78 19.43 -12.64
N LEU A 750 -16.33 18.86 -13.75
CA LEU A 750 -16.91 19.11 -15.07
C LEU A 750 -18.35 18.59 -15.17
N ALA A 751 -18.65 17.42 -14.59
CA ALA A 751 -20.00 16.88 -14.54
C ALA A 751 -20.98 17.74 -13.73
N MET A 752 -20.49 18.46 -12.71
CA MET A 752 -21.29 19.37 -11.90
C MET A 752 -21.41 20.78 -12.50
N SER A 753 -20.63 21.09 -13.54
CA SER A 753 -20.62 22.42 -14.15
C SER A 753 -21.83 22.61 -15.05
N GLU A 754 -22.60 23.68 -14.81
CA GLU A 754 -23.71 24.12 -15.67
C GLU A 754 -23.26 24.41 -17.13
N HIS A 755 -21.95 24.54 -17.35
CA HIS A 755 -21.35 24.90 -18.62
C HIS A 755 -20.74 23.72 -19.37
N ALA A 756 -21.05 22.46 -19.00
CA ALA A 756 -20.50 21.26 -19.63
C ALA A 756 -20.64 21.25 -21.16
N GLN A 757 -21.76 21.76 -21.69
CA GLN A 757 -22.02 21.88 -23.13
C GLN A 757 -21.14 22.91 -23.87
N SER A 758 -20.43 23.78 -23.14
CA SER A 758 -19.59 24.84 -23.71
C SER A 758 -18.09 24.53 -23.63
N LEU A 759 -17.71 23.31 -23.25
CA LEU A 759 -16.29 22.94 -23.15
C LEU A 759 -15.59 22.96 -24.53
N PRO A 760 -14.32 23.41 -24.59
CA PRO A 760 -13.53 23.44 -25.82
C PRO A 760 -13.37 22.04 -26.45
N SER A 761 -13.40 21.96 -27.79
CA SER A 761 -13.30 20.69 -28.54
C SER A 761 -12.10 19.83 -28.13
N SER A 762 -10.90 20.40 -28.05
CA SER A 762 -9.71 19.61 -27.69
C SER A 762 -9.71 19.11 -26.24
N LEU A 763 -10.49 19.73 -25.33
CA LEU A 763 -10.70 19.17 -23.99
C LEU A 763 -11.69 17.99 -24.05
N ARG A 764 -12.73 18.08 -24.89
CA ARG A 764 -13.62 16.94 -25.17
C ARG A 764 -12.86 15.76 -25.77
N ASP A 765 -11.93 16.02 -26.68
CA ASP A 765 -11.07 14.98 -27.27
C ASP A 765 -10.22 14.28 -26.21
N ALA A 766 -9.64 15.04 -25.27
CA ALA A 766 -8.90 14.47 -24.14
C ALA A 766 -9.79 13.64 -23.21
N ILE A 767 -11.01 14.09 -22.91
CA ILE A 767 -11.99 13.34 -22.11
C ILE A 767 -12.41 12.05 -22.84
N SER A 768 -12.62 12.12 -24.16
CA SER A 768 -12.92 10.97 -25.01
C SER A 768 -11.77 9.96 -25.03
N HIS A 769 -10.53 10.44 -25.14
CA HIS A 769 -9.35 9.60 -25.03
C HIS A 769 -9.28 8.91 -23.66
N ALA A 770 -9.53 9.62 -22.56
CA ALA A 770 -9.58 9.05 -21.21
C ALA A 770 -10.70 8.01 -21.06
N ALA A 771 -11.89 8.27 -21.63
CA ALA A 771 -13.03 7.34 -21.62
C ALA A 771 -12.75 5.99 -22.30
N GLN A 772 -11.85 5.99 -23.29
CA GLN A 772 -11.47 4.81 -24.08
C GLN A 772 -10.23 4.12 -23.53
N ASN A 773 -9.18 4.88 -23.20
CA ASN A 773 -7.83 4.34 -23.04
C ASN A 773 -7.28 4.40 -21.60
N HIS A 774 -7.90 5.14 -20.69
CA HIS A 774 -7.40 5.22 -19.32
C HIS A 774 -7.43 3.84 -18.64
N VAL A 775 -6.37 3.46 -17.92
CA VAL A 775 -6.23 2.12 -17.32
C VAL A 775 -7.32 1.82 -16.27
N ALA A 776 -7.65 2.81 -15.44
CA ALA A 776 -8.69 2.68 -14.41
C ALA A 776 -10.13 2.80 -14.96
N HIS A 777 -10.98 1.82 -14.64
CA HIS A 777 -12.39 1.77 -15.02
C HIS A 777 -13.18 2.97 -14.49
N GLY A 778 -13.00 3.37 -13.23
CA GLY A 778 -13.69 4.51 -12.63
C GLY A 778 -13.47 5.83 -13.40
N VAL A 779 -12.24 6.07 -13.88
CA VAL A 779 -11.94 7.23 -14.73
C VAL A 779 -12.65 7.11 -16.07
N ARG A 780 -12.62 5.93 -16.71
CA ARG A 780 -13.34 5.69 -17.97
C ARG A 780 -14.84 5.94 -17.83
N SER A 781 -15.45 5.42 -16.76
CA SER A 781 -16.88 5.55 -16.47
C SER A 781 -17.28 7.01 -16.22
N GLN A 782 -16.52 7.72 -15.38
CA GLN A 782 -16.78 9.14 -15.10
C GLN A 782 -16.58 10.01 -16.34
N ALA A 783 -15.59 9.71 -17.19
CA ALA A 783 -15.37 10.42 -18.45
C ALA A 783 -16.55 10.22 -19.43
N ARG A 784 -17.09 8.99 -19.53
CA ARG A 784 -18.31 8.72 -20.32
C ARG A 784 -19.52 9.48 -19.79
N ARG A 785 -19.68 9.54 -18.47
CA ARG A 785 -20.75 10.33 -17.83
C ARG A 785 -20.65 11.80 -18.24
N VAL A 786 -19.46 12.39 -18.18
CA VAL A 786 -19.22 13.78 -18.59
C VAL A 786 -19.58 13.97 -20.07
N LEU A 787 -19.16 13.06 -20.96
CA LEU A 787 -19.50 13.12 -22.38
C LEU A 787 -21.01 13.01 -22.64
N SER A 788 -21.72 12.12 -21.94
CA SER A 788 -23.17 11.95 -22.08
C SER A 788 -24.00 13.16 -21.65
N MET A 789 -23.41 14.10 -20.89
CA MET A 789 -24.05 15.37 -20.51
C MET A 789 -23.76 16.49 -21.52
N MET A 790 -22.87 16.24 -22.49
CA MET A 790 -22.53 17.19 -23.56
C MET A 790 -23.35 16.99 -24.84
N ASP A 791 -23.90 15.78 -25.00
CA ASP A 791 -24.88 15.42 -26.02
C ASP A 791 -26.28 15.91 -25.59
#